data_AF-A0A966NAI5-F1
#
_entry.id   AF-A0A966NAI5-F1
#
_cell.length_a   1.000
_cell.length_b   1.000
_cell.length_c   1.000
_cell.angle_alpha   90.00
_cell.angle_beta   90.00
_cell.angle_gamma   90.00
#
_symmetry.space_group_name_H-M   'P 1'
#
loop_
_entity.id
_entity.type
_entity.pdbx_description
1 polymer ?
#
loop_
_entity_poly.entity_id
_entity_poly.type
_entity_poly.pdbx_seq_one_letter_code
_entity_poly.pdbx_strand_id
1 'polypeptide(L)'
;GDRFEVIFSNRNAENLRVELTEARKLAAASYYLVEPNGQNLGTAGISVDIFSKKDESNLRKLNQVLLGSNNSANPINFRQNGVLGQLENVEKIVGLASLKQQPRLQFGVPLSNLSATTKLSVTVGGNTHSFTLGEHATNIQNYSDLADLLNSGILKTDTQIDGKNLTFFDLGLYSGGNNNTFSISSGHLGNSQNFAELKSGNLANISGLLVPGQFTSSDLQIFTKEGVHLLGTPLDQGQIDNLISAGNGFSVDAKYSASYLAADENSSYLGAKLERLTTEGNHTALISSLAKSSEADSNLDVGNMADIPLSRAKMSAPLKIEMATGQTLTFESSQGMMAGHIATALNEKISDYGLKANAFNQVELYEIPSEVVQFELKGNNAEAVSIEVDLSSNNIQSLVDKINTFAIDTGVSASKSSTNGIVLVKDDGNDINIENVAISNSKSFKIRQLDKYGEVINSPQNNTPSVLSSGKYAVIGGQIEVNSPSQFTLSVSDVELRSQTSEFQNGFVSREYTPDQGLTKYKFKTIAAADGAAIDADGLIASAPSSVYSFKISGENTNQELTAEVKAAQADLLTEKSIASEIAKQLRLSSPKSGFLGNSFDLSSGFPANGSALEFRLGDQTYLATLNGVPSYTIQGDNVEIDGTTFTLNDGLKEIVSAASFIMNGPEVNRLRVGFTETD
;
A
#
# COMPACT_ATOMS: atom_id res chain seq x y z
N GLY A 1 -6.45 -12.80 -0.90
CA GLY A 1 -5.87 -13.81 -0.01
C GLY A 1 -4.50 -13.34 0.42
N ASP A 2 -3.74 -14.18 1.10
CA ASP A 2 -2.40 -13.82 1.57
C ASP A 2 -1.36 -14.15 0.49
N ARG A 3 -0.35 -13.29 0.29
CA ARG A 3 0.85 -13.54 -0.54
C ARG A 3 2.09 -13.57 0.33
N PHE A 4 3.01 -14.47 -0.02
CA PHE A 4 4.26 -14.70 0.69
C PHE A 4 5.48 -14.64 -0.25
N GLU A 5 6.56 -14.03 0.22
CA GLU A 5 7.85 -13.99 -0.45
C GLU A 5 9.01 -14.17 0.55
N VAL A 6 9.95 -15.06 0.23
CA VAL A 6 11.18 -15.34 0.99
C VAL A 6 12.34 -15.39 0.00
N ILE A 7 13.32 -14.49 0.08
CA ILE A 7 14.47 -14.48 -0.84
C ILE A 7 15.77 -14.52 -0.03
N PHE A 8 16.50 -15.63 -0.03
CA PHE A 8 17.80 -15.73 0.66
C PHE A 8 18.90 -14.95 -0.08
N SER A 9 19.86 -14.38 0.65
CA SER A 9 21.04 -13.72 0.04
C SER A 9 22.35 -14.35 0.50
N ASN A 10 23.23 -14.64 -0.47
CA ASN A 10 24.49 -15.34 -0.23
C ASN A 10 25.66 -14.36 0.02
N ARG A 11 25.44 -13.05 -0.14
CA ARG A 11 26.49 -12.04 -0.28
C ARG A 11 27.36 -11.83 0.96
N ASN A 12 26.90 -12.20 2.15
CA ASN A 12 27.68 -12.05 3.38
C ASN A 12 28.43 -13.34 3.77
N ALA A 13 27.99 -14.51 3.28
CA ALA A 13 28.60 -15.80 3.60
C ALA A 13 29.83 -16.12 2.73
N GLU A 14 29.90 -15.60 1.50
CA GLU A 14 31.05 -15.81 0.60
C GLU A 14 32.38 -15.23 1.12
N ASN A 15 32.33 -14.30 2.08
CA ASN A 15 33.52 -13.69 2.70
C ASN A 15 33.98 -14.37 4.00
N LEU A 16 33.27 -15.41 4.46
CA LEU A 16 33.64 -16.17 5.66
C LEU A 16 34.18 -17.55 5.25
N ARG A 17 35.51 -17.66 5.18
CA ARG A 17 36.19 -18.95 5.16
C ARG A 17 36.54 -19.36 6.59
N VAL A 18 35.83 -20.35 7.12
CA VAL A 18 36.20 -20.97 8.39
C VAL A 18 37.46 -21.82 8.18
N GLU A 19 38.63 -21.27 8.51
CA GLU A 19 39.90 -22.03 8.54
C GLU A 19 40.05 -22.80 9.86
N LEU A 20 39.24 -23.84 10.02
CA LEU A 20 39.46 -24.84 11.06
C LEU A 20 40.22 -26.01 10.44
N THR A 21 41.55 -25.97 10.54
CA THR A 21 42.44 -27.03 10.06
C THR A 21 42.47 -28.26 10.97
N GLU A 22 41.93 -28.16 12.19
CA GLU A 22 41.92 -29.24 13.17
C GLU A 22 40.64 -29.23 14.02
N ALA A 23 40.02 -30.39 14.18
CA ALA A 23 38.81 -30.57 15.01
C ALA A 23 39.01 -30.15 16.47
N ARG A 24 40.25 -30.19 16.99
CA ARG A 24 40.63 -29.73 18.34
C ARG A 24 40.29 -28.26 18.61
N LYS A 25 40.16 -27.46 17.56
CA LYS A 25 39.83 -26.02 17.65
C LYS A 25 38.32 -25.77 17.81
N LEU A 26 37.48 -26.82 17.78
CA LEU A 26 36.05 -26.79 18.09
C LEU A 26 35.81 -27.40 19.48
N ALA A 27 35.37 -26.58 20.44
CA ALA A 27 35.10 -27.04 21.81
C ALA A 27 34.10 -28.21 21.88
N ALA A 28 33.12 -28.25 20.96
CA ALA A 28 32.15 -29.34 20.85
C ALA A 28 32.70 -30.63 20.22
N ALA A 29 33.80 -30.57 19.47
CA ALA A 29 34.41 -31.72 18.79
C ALA A 29 35.34 -32.54 19.71
N SER A 30 35.71 -32.00 20.88
CA SER A 30 36.53 -32.68 21.89
C SER A 30 35.94 -34.04 22.33
N TYR A 31 34.60 -34.14 22.38
CA TYR A 31 33.89 -35.37 22.73
C TYR A 31 34.00 -36.49 21.70
N TYR A 32 34.45 -36.18 20.48
CA TYR A 32 34.53 -37.13 19.35
C TYR A 32 35.97 -37.36 18.87
N LEU A 33 36.97 -36.87 19.63
CA LEU A 33 38.37 -37.20 19.37
C LEU A 33 38.68 -38.63 19.85
N VAL A 34 39.08 -39.49 18.93
CA VAL A 34 39.65 -40.80 19.26
C VAL A 34 41.16 -40.68 19.23
N GLU A 35 41.80 -40.88 20.38
CA GLU A 35 43.26 -40.98 20.47
C GLU A 35 43.68 -42.41 20.79
N PRO A 36 44.75 -42.93 20.17
CA PRO A 36 45.29 -44.23 20.54
C PRO A 36 45.82 -44.19 21.98
N ASN A 37 45.40 -45.14 22.81
CA ASN A 37 45.99 -45.34 24.13
C ASN A 37 47.49 -45.67 23.98
N GLY A 38 48.34 -45.10 24.83
CA GLY A 38 49.80 -45.31 24.81
C GLY A 38 50.26 -46.76 25.01
N GLN A 39 49.36 -47.67 25.38
CA GLN A 39 49.60 -49.12 25.44
C GLN A 39 49.12 -49.90 24.19
N ASN A 40 48.57 -49.21 23.19
CA ASN A 40 48.10 -49.84 21.96
C ASN A 40 49.31 -50.23 21.08
N LEU A 41 49.61 -51.54 21.03
CA LEU A 41 50.66 -52.13 20.18
C LEU A 41 50.12 -52.61 18.82
N GLY A 42 48.82 -52.44 18.55
CA GLY A 42 48.16 -52.86 17.31
C GLY A 42 48.20 -51.77 16.23
N THR A 43 48.26 -52.19 14.96
CA THR A 43 48.26 -51.29 13.79
C THR A 43 46.86 -50.93 13.29
N ALA A 44 45.81 -51.18 14.08
CA ALA A 44 44.44 -50.91 13.68
C ALA A 44 44.13 -49.41 13.80
N GLY A 45 43.82 -48.77 12.67
CA GLY A 45 43.35 -47.38 12.64
C GLY A 45 41.84 -47.30 12.92
N ILE A 46 41.43 -46.39 13.80
CA ILE A 46 40.03 -46.03 14.02
C ILE A 46 39.80 -44.68 13.33
N SER A 47 38.84 -44.62 12.41
CA SER A 47 38.33 -43.38 11.81
C SER A 47 36.93 -43.11 12.35
N VAL A 48 36.63 -41.85 12.65
CA VAL A 48 35.27 -41.38 12.96
C VAL A 48 34.89 -40.41 11.86
N ASP A 49 33.94 -40.82 11.02
CA ASP A 49 33.36 -39.96 9.99
C ASP A 49 32.03 -39.38 10.50
N ILE A 50 31.84 -38.07 10.29
CA ILE A 50 30.54 -37.41 10.51
C ILE A 50 29.71 -37.67 9.26
N PHE A 51 28.75 -38.57 9.37
CA PHE A 51 27.74 -38.78 8.33
C PHE A 51 26.68 -37.69 8.46
N SER A 52 26.24 -37.12 7.33
CA SER A 52 25.02 -36.33 7.31
C SER A 52 23.89 -37.18 7.90
N LYS A 53 23.26 -36.71 8.98
CA LYS A 53 22.08 -37.38 9.54
C LYS A 53 21.12 -37.63 8.39
N LYS A 54 20.79 -38.90 8.14
CA LYS A 54 19.78 -39.25 7.14
C LYS A 54 18.50 -38.51 7.54
N ASP A 55 18.01 -37.64 6.68
CA ASP A 55 16.76 -36.92 6.92
C ASP A 55 15.64 -37.98 6.87
N GLU A 56 15.25 -38.50 8.03
CA GLU A 56 14.20 -39.52 8.19
C GLU A 56 12.79 -38.91 8.11
N SER A 57 12.67 -37.68 7.60
CA SER A 57 11.38 -37.03 7.39
C SER A 57 10.61 -37.75 6.28
N ASN A 58 9.49 -38.37 6.64
CA ASN A 58 8.50 -38.92 5.70
C ASN A 58 7.59 -37.82 5.12
N LEU A 59 7.87 -36.55 5.40
CA LEU A 59 7.06 -35.45 4.89
C LEU A 59 7.20 -35.33 3.37
N ARG A 60 6.09 -34.92 2.74
CA ARG A 60 6.08 -34.64 1.31
C ARG A 60 7.06 -33.51 0.99
N LYS A 61 7.93 -33.73 0.01
CA LYS A 61 8.78 -32.66 -0.53
C LYS A 61 7.93 -31.72 -1.39
N LEU A 62 7.75 -30.49 -0.92
CA LEU A 62 6.90 -29.49 -1.57
C LEU A 62 7.57 -28.86 -2.80
N ASN A 63 8.90 -28.98 -2.94
CA ASN A 63 9.65 -28.46 -4.08
C ASN A 63 8.98 -28.79 -5.42
N GLN A 64 8.72 -30.07 -5.69
CA GLN A 64 8.14 -30.50 -6.97
C GLN A 64 6.67 -30.11 -7.13
N VAL A 65 5.96 -29.88 -6.02
CA VAL A 65 4.53 -29.52 -6.02
C VAL A 65 4.37 -28.03 -6.33
N LEU A 66 5.27 -27.20 -5.82
CA LEU A 66 5.26 -25.75 -6.04
C LEU A 66 5.99 -25.33 -7.33
N LEU A 67 6.74 -26.24 -7.97
CA LEU A 67 7.37 -26.00 -9.28
C LEU A 67 6.35 -26.20 -10.42
N GLY A 68 5.95 -25.10 -11.08
CA GLY A 68 5.07 -25.12 -12.25
C GLY A 68 4.40 -23.77 -12.53
N SER A 69 3.72 -23.65 -13.67
CA SER A 69 2.91 -22.47 -14.04
C SER A 69 1.55 -22.46 -13.31
N ASN A 70 1.58 -22.55 -11.98
CA ASN A 70 0.37 -22.51 -11.16
C ASN A 70 -0.25 -21.10 -11.22
N ASN A 71 -1.55 -21.04 -11.43
CA ASN A 71 -2.34 -19.82 -11.46
C ASN A 71 -3.70 -20.06 -10.80
N SER A 72 -4.55 -19.05 -10.77
CA SER A 72 -5.89 -19.13 -10.16
C SER A 72 -6.81 -20.21 -10.74
N ALA A 73 -6.61 -20.60 -12.01
CA ALA A 73 -7.35 -21.71 -12.63
C ALA A 73 -6.74 -23.09 -12.33
N ASN A 74 -5.46 -23.14 -11.97
CA ASN A 74 -4.73 -24.37 -11.63
C ASN A 74 -4.16 -24.32 -10.19
N PRO A 75 -5.03 -24.18 -9.15
CA PRO A 75 -4.55 -24.12 -7.77
C PRO A 75 -4.16 -25.51 -7.26
N ILE A 76 -3.23 -25.54 -6.31
CA ILE A 76 -2.93 -26.74 -5.54
C ILE A 76 -3.97 -26.84 -4.40
N ASN A 77 -4.83 -27.84 -4.46
CA ASN A 77 -5.84 -28.07 -3.43
C ASN A 77 -5.30 -28.99 -2.33
N PHE A 78 -5.31 -28.51 -1.09
CA PHE A 78 -5.03 -29.32 0.08
C PHE A 78 -6.33 -29.95 0.61
N ARG A 79 -6.28 -31.24 0.99
CA ARG A 79 -7.46 -32.00 1.41
C ARG A 79 -7.78 -31.87 2.90
N GLN A 80 -6.79 -31.50 3.70
CA GLN A 80 -6.88 -31.41 5.15
C GLN A 80 -5.89 -30.38 5.67
N ASN A 81 -6.22 -29.78 6.82
CA ASN A 81 -5.34 -28.88 7.55
C ASN A 81 -4.19 -29.66 8.20
N GLY A 82 -3.12 -28.95 8.57
CA GLY A 82 -1.94 -29.51 9.24
C GLY A 82 -0.66 -29.33 8.44
N VAL A 83 0.36 -30.13 8.74
CA VAL A 83 1.66 -30.06 8.09
C VAL A 83 1.55 -30.49 6.63
N LEU A 84 1.80 -29.56 5.72
CA LEU A 84 1.68 -29.80 4.27
C LEU A 84 2.88 -30.59 3.72
N GLY A 85 4.07 -30.34 4.26
CA GLY A 85 5.32 -30.94 3.81
C GLY A 85 6.53 -30.07 4.12
N GLN A 86 7.67 -30.40 3.53
CA GLN A 86 8.92 -29.65 3.71
C GLN A 86 9.47 -29.13 2.38
N LEU A 87 10.12 -27.97 2.44
CA LEU A 87 10.88 -27.38 1.35
C LEU A 87 12.37 -27.58 1.64
N GLU A 88 13.13 -28.08 0.66
CA GLU A 88 14.57 -28.35 0.79
C GLU A 88 15.35 -27.55 -0.26
N ASN A 89 16.57 -27.11 0.05
CA ASN A 89 17.46 -26.44 -0.92
C ASN A 89 16.77 -25.28 -1.68
N VAL A 90 16.04 -24.43 -0.94
CA VAL A 90 15.29 -23.31 -1.52
C VAL A 90 16.16 -22.05 -1.55
N GLU A 91 16.37 -21.50 -2.74
CA GLU A 91 16.98 -20.18 -2.92
C GLU A 91 15.97 -19.05 -2.69
N LYS A 92 14.72 -19.23 -3.14
CA LYS A 92 13.63 -18.28 -2.95
C LYS A 92 12.25 -18.92 -3.07
N ILE A 93 11.27 -18.35 -2.38
CA ILE A 93 9.83 -18.59 -2.53
C ILE A 93 9.23 -17.26 -2.97
N VAL A 94 8.62 -17.20 -4.15
CA VAL A 94 8.05 -15.96 -4.69
C VAL A 94 6.66 -16.25 -5.21
N GLY A 95 5.69 -15.39 -4.89
CA GLY A 95 4.34 -15.47 -5.44
C GLY A 95 3.52 -16.64 -4.92
N LEU A 96 3.84 -17.17 -3.73
CA LEU A 96 2.99 -18.15 -3.06
C LEU A 96 1.76 -17.42 -2.53
N ALA A 97 0.57 -17.83 -2.97
CA ALA A 97 -0.69 -17.21 -2.58
C ALA A 97 -1.71 -18.22 -2.06
N SER A 98 -2.42 -17.84 -1.00
CA SER A 98 -3.59 -18.57 -0.50
C SER A 98 -4.86 -17.97 -1.10
N LEU A 99 -5.57 -18.76 -1.90
CA LEU A 99 -6.72 -18.30 -2.68
C LEU A 99 -8.04 -18.80 -2.09
N LYS A 100 -9.04 -17.92 -2.11
CA LYS A 100 -10.45 -18.29 -1.97
C LYS A 100 -10.90 -19.00 -3.26
N GLN A 101 -11.93 -19.83 -3.20
CA GLN A 101 -12.47 -20.51 -4.37
C GLN A 101 -13.69 -19.76 -4.92
N GLN A 102 -13.72 -19.58 -6.23
CA GLN A 102 -14.82 -18.90 -6.93
C GLN A 102 -16.02 -19.83 -7.13
N PRO A 103 -17.25 -19.29 -7.09
CA PRO A 103 -18.41 -20.03 -7.53
C PRO A 103 -18.36 -20.26 -9.04
N ARG A 104 -18.77 -21.44 -9.48
CA ARG A 104 -18.70 -21.88 -10.89
C ARG A 104 -19.96 -22.58 -11.33
N LEU A 105 -20.48 -22.24 -12.51
CA LEU A 105 -21.50 -23.01 -13.21
C LEU A 105 -20.87 -23.92 -14.24
N GLN A 106 -21.39 -25.14 -14.38
CA GLN A 106 -21.01 -26.09 -15.43
C GLN A 106 -22.22 -26.57 -16.22
N PHE A 107 -22.07 -26.66 -17.54
CA PHE A 107 -23.11 -27.09 -18.47
C PHE A 107 -22.60 -28.26 -19.30
N GLY A 108 -23.40 -29.33 -19.41
CA GLY A 108 -23.17 -30.46 -20.31
C GLY A 108 -24.22 -30.50 -21.42
N VAL A 109 -24.26 -29.47 -22.25
CA VAL A 109 -25.24 -29.35 -23.34
C VAL A 109 -24.64 -29.93 -24.63
N PRO A 110 -25.38 -30.71 -25.44
CA PRO A 110 -24.89 -31.10 -26.76
C PRO A 110 -24.75 -29.88 -27.68
N LEU A 111 -23.63 -29.74 -28.40
CA LEU A 111 -23.40 -28.61 -29.32
C LEU A 111 -24.49 -28.51 -30.40
N SER A 112 -25.08 -29.63 -30.82
CA SER A 112 -26.22 -29.68 -31.76
C SER A 112 -27.47 -28.95 -31.26
N ASN A 113 -27.56 -28.67 -29.96
CA ASN A 113 -28.67 -27.93 -29.36
C ASN A 113 -28.44 -26.42 -29.43
N LEU A 114 -27.25 -25.97 -29.81
CA LEU A 114 -26.95 -24.55 -30.01
C LEU A 114 -27.42 -24.11 -31.38
N SER A 115 -28.14 -23.00 -31.41
CA SER A 115 -28.70 -22.37 -32.60
C SER A 115 -28.72 -20.86 -32.43
N ALA A 116 -29.05 -20.12 -33.50
CA ALA A 116 -29.12 -18.66 -33.44
C ALA A 116 -30.14 -18.12 -32.41
N THR A 117 -31.15 -18.91 -32.05
CA THR A 117 -32.17 -18.54 -31.04
C THR A 117 -31.81 -19.00 -29.64
N THR A 118 -30.72 -19.75 -29.48
CA THR A 118 -30.26 -20.21 -28.16
C THR A 118 -29.82 -19.03 -27.32
N LYS A 119 -30.21 -19.07 -26.04
CA LYS A 119 -29.80 -18.10 -25.04
C LYS A 119 -29.02 -18.78 -23.95
N LEU A 120 -27.94 -18.13 -23.53
CA LEU A 120 -27.34 -18.34 -22.24
C LEU A 120 -27.96 -17.35 -21.27
N SER A 121 -28.56 -17.81 -20.17
CA SER A 121 -28.97 -16.96 -19.07
C SER A 121 -28.13 -17.24 -17.84
N VAL A 122 -27.73 -16.18 -17.14
CA VAL A 122 -26.98 -16.23 -15.88
C VAL A 122 -27.63 -15.30 -14.87
N THR A 123 -27.82 -15.78 -13.65
CA THR A 123 -28.31 -14.99 -12.52
C THR A 123 -27.12 -14.62 -11.65
N VAL A 124 -26.81 -13.33 -11.58
CA VAL A 124 -25.79 -12.76 -10.70
C VAL A 124 -26.45 -11.80 -9.71
N GLY A 125 -26.17 -11.97 -8.42
CA GLY A 125 -26.92 -11.33 -7.36
C GLY A 125 -28.41 -11.69 -7.44
N GLY A 126 -29.27 -10.67 -7.59
CA GLY A 126 -30.72 -10.83 -7.77
C GLY A 126 -31.20 -10.72 -9.22
N ASN A 127 -30.31 -10.50 -10.19
CA ASN A 127 -30.68 -10.17 -11.57
C ASN A 127 -30.31 -11.29 -12.54
N THR A 128 -31.21 -11.61 -13.46
CA THR A 128 -30.96 -12.56 -14.55
C THR A 128 -30.63 -11.81 -15.83
N HIS A 129 -29.48 -12.14 -16.42
CA HIS A 129 -28.99 -11.58 -17.66
C HIS A 129 -29.02 -12.65 -18.75
N SER A 130 -29.48 -12.30 -19.95
CA SER A 130 -29.55 -13.22 -21.10
C SER A 130 -28.61 -12.77 -22.20
N PHE A 131 -27.98 -13.73 -22.88
CA PHE A 131 -27.06 -13.54 -23.99
C PHE A 131 -27.53 -14.44 -25.14
N THR A 132 -28.08 -13.84 -26.19
CA THR A 132 -28.51 -14.57 -27.40
C THR A 132 -27.30 -14.85 -28.29
N LEU A 133 -27.12 -16.11 -28.71
CA LEU A 133 -25.97 -16.52 -29.54
C LEU A 133 -26.01 -15.92 -30.95
N GLY A 134 -27.21 -15.77 -31.53
CA GLY A 134 -27.41 -15.12 -32.82
C GLY A 134 -26.62 -15.78 -33.96
N GLU A 135 -26.12 -14.98 -34.89
CA GLU A 135 -25.35 -15.46 -36.05
C GLU A 135 -24.04 -16.15 -35.65
N HIS A 136 -23.52 -15.90 -34.45
CA HIS A 136 -22.30 -16.53 -33.97
C HIS A 136 -22.48 -18.02 -33.63
N ALA A 137 -23.71 -18.51 -33.48
CA ALA A 137 -23.98 -19.92 -33.17
C ALA A 137 -23.34 -20.89 -34.17
N THR A 138 -23.27 -20.53 -35.45
CA THR A 138 -22.66 -21.37 -36.50
C THR A 138 -21.14 -21.48 -36.39
N ASN A 139 -20.51 -20.55 -35.67
CA ASN A 139 -19.06 -20.48 -35.50
C ASN A 139 -18.59 -21.26 -34.25
N ILE A 140 -19.51 -21.76 -33.42
CA ILE A 140 -19.21 -22.51 -32.21
C ILE A 140 -19.01 -23.98 -32.57
N GLN A 141 -17.75 -24.42 -32.73
CA GLN A 141 -17.38 -25.81 -32.97
C GLN A 141 -17.14 -26.58 -31.66
N ASN A 142 -16.81 -25.86 -30.59
CA ASN A 142 -16.66 -26.38 -29.23
C ASN A 142 -17.00 -25.28 -28.21
N TYR A 143 -16.94 -25.59 -26.92
CA TYR A 143 -17.23 -24.58 -25.90
C TYR A 143 -16.12 -23.58 -25.62
N SER A 144 -14.89 -23.79 -26.12
CA SER A 144 -13.89 -22.72 -26.09
C SER A 144 -14.27 -21.57 -27.03
N ASP A 145 -14.88 -21.86 -28.18
CA ASP A 145 -15.36 -20.80 -29.09
C ASP A 145 -16.47 -19.93 -28.44
N LEU A 146 -17.41 -20.58 -27.73
CA LEU A 146 -18.44 -19.86 -26.98
C LEU A 146 -17.82 -19.03 -25.84
N ALA A 147 -16.84 -19.59 -25.13
CA ALA A 147 -16.13 -18.88 -24.08
C ALA A 147 -15.41 -17.64 -24.63
N ASP A 148 -14.73 -17.75 -25.78
CA ASP A 148 -14.03 -16.64 -26.41
C ASP A 148 -14.98 -15.52 -26.84
N LEU A 149 -16.16 -15.84 -27.39
CA LEU A 149 -17.18 -14.86 -27.74
C LEU A 149 -17.69 -14.07 -26.52
N LEU A 150 -17.83 -14.74 -25.37
CA LEU A 150 -18.27 -14.11 -24.12
C LEU A 150 -17.15 -13.30 -23.46
N ASN A 151 -15.95 -13.88 -23.36
CA ASN A 151 -14.78 -13.29 -22.71
C ASN A 151 -14.23 -12.08 -23.48
N SER A 152 -14.35 -12.07 -24.82
CA SER A 152 -14.00 -10.92 -25.67
C SER A 152 -15.06 -9.81 -25.66
N GLY A 153 -16.24 -10.07 -25.08
CA GLY A 153 -17.35 -9.13 -25.05
C GLY A 153 -18.06 -8.94 -26.40
N ILE A 154 -17.87 -9.87 -27.35
CA ILE A 154 -18.64 -9.93 -28.59
C ILE A 154 -20.11 -10.21 -28.26
N LEU A 155 -20.36 -11.21 -27.42
CA LEU A 155 -21.68 -11.45 -26.85
C LEU A 155 -21.90 -10.55 -25.63
N LYS A 156 -23.04 -9.85 -25.63
CA LYS A 156 -23.48 -8.92 -24.59
C LYS A 156 -24.90 -9.23 -24.15
N THR A 157 -25.33 -8.63 -23.05
CA THR A 157 -26.70 -8.82 -22.56
C THR A 157 -27.73 -8.37 -23.60
N ASP A 158 -28.82 -9.12 -23.74
CA ASP A 158 -29.94 -8.81 -24.63
C ASP A 158 -30.58 -7.45 -24.27
N THR A 159 -30.64 -7.14 -22.97
CA THR A 159 -31.22 -5.91 -22.43
C THR A 159 -30.14 -4.96 -21.94
N GLN A 160 -30.35 -3.67 -22.16
CA GLN A 160 -29.49 -2.61 -21.62
C GLN A 160 -29.75 -2.41 -20.12
N ILE A 161 -28.68 -2.12 -19.39
CA ILE A 161 -28.70 -1.68 -17.99
C ILE A 161 -27.96 -0.36 -17.96
N ASP A 162 -28.61 0.69 -17.45
CA ASP A 162 -28.08 2.07 -17.46
C ASP A 162 -27.61 2.53 -18.86
N GLY A 163 -28.37 2.16 -19.90
CA GLY A 163 -28.09 2.52 -21.29
C GLY A 163 -26.97 1.72 -21.97
N LYS A 164 -26.40 0.70 -21.31
CA LYS A 164 -25.32 -0.14 -21.87
C LYS A 164 -25.69 -1.62 -21.85
N ASN A 165 -25.40 -2.33 -22.95
CA ASN A 165 -25.40 -3.80 -22.95
C ASN A 165 -24.12 -4.29 -22.26
N LEU A 166 -24.27 -5.10 -21.21
CA LEU A 166 -23.16 -5.53 -20.38
C LEU A 166 -22.43 -6.72 -20.99
N THR A 167 -21.11 -6.78 -20.80
CA THR A 167 -20.25 -7.92 -21.13
C THR A 167 -20.11 -8.88 -19.94
N PHE A 168 -19.49 -10.04 -20.14
CA PHE A 168 -19.11 -10.91 -19.01
C PHE A 168 -18.19 -10.20 -18.01
N PHE A 169 -17.24 -9.42 -18.53
CA PHE A 169 -16.36 -8.57 -17.72
C PHE A 169 -17.16 -7.61 -16.81
N ASP A 170 -18.16 -6.91 -17.36
CA ASP A 170 -18.98 -5.97 -16.59
C ASP A 170 -19.73 -6.66 -15.44
N LEU A 171 -20.06 -7.95 -15.60
CA LEU A 171 -20.73 -8.78 -14.60
C LEU A 171 -19.75 -9.50 -13.65
N GLY A 172 -18.44 -9.34 -13.82
CA GLY A 172 -17.43 -10.07 -13.05
C GLY A 172 -17.39 -11.57 -13.35
N LEU A 173 -17.72 -11.95 -14.58
CA LEU A 173 -17.75 -13.34 -15.04
C LEU A 173 -16.61 -13.62 -16.01
N TYR A 174 -16.18 -14.88 -16.03
CA TYR A 174 -15.23 -15.38 -17.02
C TYR A 174 -15.55 -16.84 -17.32
N SER A 175 -15.38 -17.25 -18.57
CA SER A 175 -15.82 -18.55 -19.05
C SER A 175 -14.70 -19.38 -19.65
N GLY A 176 -14.89 -20.69 -19.62
CA GLY A 176 -14.02 -21.67 -20.25
C GLY A 176 -14.88 -22.79 -20.84
N GLY A 177 -14.30 -23.62 -21.68
CA GLY A 177 -14.99 -24.77 -22.22
C GLY A 177 -14.09 -25.69 -23.03
N ASN A 178 -14.50 -26.94 -23.11
CA ASN A 178 -13.89 -27.94 -23.98
C ASN A 178 -14.93 -28.49 -24.96
N ASN A 179 -14.69 -29.65 -25.57
CA ASN A 179 -15.59 -30.22 -26.57
C ASN A 179 -17.01 -30.53 -26.03
N ASN A 180 -17.17 -30.74 -24.73
CA ASN A 180 -18.40 -31.31 -24.16
C ASN A 180 -18.97 -30.49 -23.00
N THR A 181 -18.13 -29.69 -22.33
CA THR A 181 -18.53 -28.97 -21.12
C THR A 181 -18.18 -27.50 -21.26
N PHE A 182 -19.13 -26.65 -20.88
CA PHE A 182 -18.95 -25.21 -20.75
C PHE A 182 -18.95 -24.83 -19.27
N SER A 183 -18.11 -23.88 -18.88
CA SER A 183 -18.03 -23.39 -17.51
C SER A 183 -18.02 -21.86 -17.44
N ILE A 184 -18.60 -21.34 -16.36
CA ILE A 184 -18.60 -19.91 -16.04
C ILE A 184 -18.19 -19.78 -14.58
N SER A 185 -17.14 -19.02 -14.33
CA SER A 185 -16.68 -18.64 -13.00
C SER A 185 -16.99 -17.17 -12.73
N SER A 186 -17.09 -16.81 -11.45
CA SER A 186 -17.36 -15.44 -11.02
C SER A 186 -16.29 -14.93 -10.07
N GLY A 187 -15.91 -13.66 -10.24
CA GLY A 187 -14.96 -12.95 -9.38
C GLY A 187 -15.48 -12.70 -7.95
N HIS A 188 -16.70 -13.12 -7.63
CA HIS A 188 -17.26 -13.00 -6.29
C HIS A 188 -16.52 -13.90 -5.29
N LEU A 189 -15.86 -13.27 -4.32
CA LEU A 189 -15.08 -13.92 -3.26
C LEU A 189 -15.60 -13.56 -1.84
N GLY A 190 -16.91 -13.39 -1.71
CA GLY A 190 -17.60 -13.11 -0.44
C GLY A 190 -17.92 -11.64 -0.15
N ASN A 191 -17.55 -10.72 -1.06
CA ASN A 191 -17.92 -9.30 -0.96
C ASN A 191 -18.77 -8.88 -2.17
N SER A 192 -20.07 -8.68 -1.94
CA SER A 192 -21.04 -8.31 -2.99
C SER A 192 -20.89 -6.88 -3.50
N GLN A 193 -20.15 -6.01 -2.82
CA GLN A 193 -19.83 -4.66 -3.32
C GLN A 193 -18.83 -4.72 -4.48
N ASN A 194 -17.91 -5.68 -4.44
CA ASN A 194 -16.90 -5.85 -5.49
C ASN A 194 -17.52 -6.51 -6.72
N PHE A 195 -18.10 -7.70 -6.54
CA PHE A 195 -18.76 -8.48 -7.58
C PHE A 195 -20.01 -9.18 -7.03
N ALA A 196 -21.08 -9.18 -7.81
CA ALA A 196 -22.30 -9.89 -7.46
C ALA A 196 -22.10 -11.41 -7.54
N GLU A 197 -22.73 -12.15 -6.63
CA GLU A 197 -22.56 -13.61 -6.54
C GLU A 197 -23.26 -14.36 -7.68
N LEU A 198 -22.59 -15.31 -8.30
CA LEU A 198 -23.19 -16.20 -9.31
C LEU A 198 -24.14 -17.22 -8.64
N LYS A 199 -25.43 -17.16 -8.97
CA LYS A 199 -26.48 -17.96 -8.33
C LYS A 199 -26.98 -19.12 -9.17
N SER A 200 -27.16 -18.92 -10.47
CA SER A 200 -27.69 -19.94 -11.38
C SER A 200 -27.45 -19.58 -12.83
N GLY A 201 -27.67 -20.52 -13.74
CA GLY A 201 -27.72 -20.24 -15.16
C GLY A 201 -28.36 -21.36 -15.96
N ASN A 202 -28.72 -21.05 -17.20
CA ASN A 202 -29.34 -21.97 -18.13
C ASN A 202 -28.75 -21.77 -19.53
N LEU A 203 -28.44 -22.87 -20.21
CA LEU A 203 -28.00 -22.88 -21.60
C LEU A 203 -28.87 -23.86 -22.38
N ALA A 204 -29.50 -23.39 -23.46
CA ALA A 204 -30.39 -24.21 -24.30
C ALA A 204 -31.46 -24.97 -23.49
N ASN A 205 -32.09 -24.31 -22.53
CA ASN A 205 -33.10 -24.85 -21.60
C ASN A 205 -32.57 -25.91 -20.61
N ILE A 206 -31.26 -26.08 -20.49
CA ILE A 206 -30.63 -26.96 -19.50
C ILE A 206 -29.99 -26.11 -18.40
N SER A 207 -30.39 -26.35 -17.15
CA SER A 207 -29.83 -25.67 -15.98
C SER A 207 -28.38 -26.09 -15.75
N GLY A 208 -27.52 -25.13 -15.44
CA GLY A 208 -26.14 -25.38 -15.06
C GLY A 208 -26.03 -25.94 -13.65
N LEU A 209 -25.03 -26.78 -13.43
CA LEU A 209 -24.64 -27.25 -12.09
C LEU A 209 -23.82 -26.15 -11.41
N LEU A 210 -24.33 -25.60 -10.30
CA LEU A 210 -23.59 -24.65 -9.46
C LEU A 210 -22.66 -25.39 -8.49
N VAL A 211 -21.37 -25.13 -8.63
CA VAL A 211 -20.35 -25.42 -7.61
C VAL A 211 -20.18 -24.14 -6.78
N PRO A 212 -20.57 -24.14 -5.49
CA PRO A 212 -20.45 -22.94 -4.65
C PRO A 212 -18.98 -22.59 -4.40
N GLY A 213 -18.71 -21.30 -4.21
CA GLY A 213 -17.39 -20.81 -3.83
C GLY A 213 -17.04 -21.14 -2.36
N GLN A 214 -15.77 -20.94 -2.01
CA GLN A 214 -15.26 -21.00 -0.64
C GLN A 214 -14.58 -19.67 -0.31
N PHE A 215 -15.19 -18.89 0.59
CA PHE A 215 -14.80 -17.49 0.82
C PHE A 215 -13.90 -17.28 2.05
N THR A 216 -13.51 -18.37 2.72
CA THR A 216 -12.47 -18.38 3.75
C THR A 216 -11.12 -18.67 3.08
N SER A 217 -10.13 -17.81 3.30
CA SER A 217 -8.75 -18.09 2.88
C SER A 217 -8.14 -19.19 3.77
N SER A 218 -7.13 -19.89 3.26
CA SER A 218 -6.35 -20.82 4.07
C SER A 218 -5.24 -20.08 4.81
N ASP A 219 -5.07 -20.35 6.09
CA ASP A 219 -3.96 -19.81 6.88
C ASP A 219 -2.68 -20.61 6.57
N LEU A 220 -1.76 -19.98 5.85
CA LEU A 220 -0.45 -20.57 5.56
C LEU A 220 0.57 -20.07 6.59
N GLN A 221 1.29 -21.02 7.17
CA GLN A 221 2.33 -20.78 8.15
C GLN A 221 3.65 -21.35 7.60
N ILE A 222 4.74 -20.57 7.61
CA ILE A 222 6.04 -20.99 7.09
C ILE A 222 7.09 -20.91 8.19
N PHE A 223 7.73 -22.04 8.46
CA PHE A 223 8.74 -22.18 9.51
C PHE A 223 10.07 -22.68 8.96
N THR A 224 11.15 -22.40 9.68
CA THR A 224 12.38 -23.18 9.59
C THR A 224 12.28 -24.46 10.41
N LYS A 225 13.15 -25.46 10.14
CA LYS A 225 13.16 -26.72 10.90
C LYS A 225 13.47 -26.53 12.38
N GLU A 226 14.13 -25.42 12.75
CA GLU A 226 14.50 -25.07 14.12
C GLU A 226 13.33 -24.46 14.91
N GLY A 227 12.19 -24.18 14.28
CA GLY A 227 11.01 -23.60 14.94
C GLY A 227 10.90 -22.07 14.79
N VAL A 228 11.74 -21.44 13.98
CA VAL A 228 11.62 -20.01 13.66
C VAL A 228 10.44 -19.80 12.72
N HIS A 229 9.49 -18.98 13.15
CA HIS A 229 8.31 -18.64 12.38
C HIS A 229 8.57 -17.43 11.49
N LEU A 230 8.47 -17.60 10.17
CA LEU A 230 8.81 -16.56 9.19
C LEU A 230 7.58 -15.82 8.68
N LEU A 231 6.50 -16.54 8.37
CA LEU A 231 5.33 -15.98 7.70
C LEU A 231 4.04 -16.66 8.19
N GLY A 232 3.01 -15.85 8.43
CA GLY A 232 1.71 -16.29 8.89
C GLY A 232 1.25 -15.44 10.08
N THR A 233 0.66 -16.08 11.10
CA THR A 233 0.14 -15.43 12.32
C THR A 233 0.71 -16.09 13.58
N PRO A 234 0.99 -15.34 14.66
CA PRO A 234 1.49 -15.93 15.90
C PRO A 234 0.63 -17.10 16.39
N LEU A 235 1.28 -18.12 16.96
CA LEU A 235 0.63 -19.34 17.41
C LEU A 235 0.35 -19.28 18.91
N ASP A 236 -0.80 -19.80 19.34
CA ASP A 236 -1.07 -20.04 20.76
C ASP A 236 -0.31 -21.28 21.28
N GLN A 237 -0.27 -21.47 22.60
CA GLN A 237 0.48 -22.58 23.21
C GLN A 237 -0.04 -23.96 22.74
N GLY A 238 -1.35 -24.13 22.57
CA GLY A 238 -1.91 -25.40 22.12
C GLY A 238 -1.55 -25.70 20.67
N GLN A 239 -1.49 -24.67 19.82
CA GLN A 239 -1.00 -24.79 18.46
C GLN A 239 0.50 -25.11 18.42
N ILE A 240 1.31 -24.47 19.26
CA ILE A 240 2.75 -24.74 19.37
C ILE A 240 2.99 -26.21 19.75
N ASP A 241 2.32 -26.70 20.79
CA ASP A 241 2.48 -28.07 21.28
C ASP A 241 2.08 -29.11 20.23
N ASN A 242 1.07 -28.80 19.40
CA ASN A 242 0.59 -29.69 18.34
C ASN A 242 1.43 -29.63 17.06
N LEU A 243 1.98 -28.46 16.70
CA LEU A 243 2.65 -28.23 15.42
C LEU A 243 4.17 -28.40 15.51
N ILE A 244 4.82 -27.88 16.56
CA ILE A 244 6.28 -27.86 16.69
C ILE A 244 6.77 -29.18 17.30
N SER A 245 6.90 -30.21 16.45
CA SER A 245 7.35 -31.54 16.88
C SER A 245 8.22 -32.22 15.82
N ALA A 246 9.06 -33.16 16.26
CA ALA A 246 9.88 -33.96 15.36
C ALA A 246 9.04 -34.79 14.37
N GLY A 247 7.85 -35.26 14.79
CA GLY A 247 6.90 -35.96 13.91
C GLY A 247 6.36 -35.09 12.78
N ASN A 248 6.34 -33.78 12.99
CA ASN A 248 5.94 -32.76 12.03
C ASN A 248 7.12 -32.19 11.22
N GLY A 249 8.29 -32.83 11.27
CA GLY A 249 9.47 -32.47 10.48
C GLY A 249 10.37 -31.38 11.07
N PHE A 250 10.08 -30.93 12.30
CA PHE A 250 10.97 -30.05 13.04
C PHE A 250 12.18 -30.81 13.60
N SER A 251 13.25 -30.09 13.90
CA SER A 251 14.38 -30.64 14.66
C SER A 251 13.94 -31.08 16.06
N VAL A 252 14.61 -32.07 16.65
CA VAL A 252 14.30 -32.56 18.01
C VAL A 252 14.40 -31.44 19.06
N ASP A 253 15.33 -30.51 18.86
CA ASP A 253 15.56 -29.37 19.74
C ASP A 253 14.86 -28.09 19.25
N ALA A 254 13.92 -28.20 18.31
CA ALA A 254 13.22 -27.04 17.76
C ALA A 254 12.44 -26.31 18.86
N LYS A 255 12.50 -24.98 18.82
CA LYS A 255 11.75 -24.10 19.72
C LYS A 255 11.01 -23.08 18.89
N TYR A 256 9.74 -22.89 19.21
CA TYR A 256 8.96 -21.84 18.60
C TYR A 256 9.57 -20.46 18.87
N SER A 257 9.71 -19.65 17.83
CA SER A 257 10.08 -18.24 17.93
C SER A 257 9.35 -17.45 16.85
N ALA A 258 8.58 -16.44 17.25
CA ALA A 258 7.95 -15.48 16.33
C ALA A 258 8.79 -14.20 16.11
N SER A 259 10.01 -14.16 16.64
CA SER A 259 10.89 -12.97 16.61
C SER A 259 11.28 -12.52 15.20
N TYR A 260 11.11 -13.39 14.20
CA TYR A 260 11.35 -13.12 12.78
C TYR A 260 10.09 -13.19 11.92
N LEU A 261 8.91 -13.21 12.54
CA LEU A 261 7.64 -13.20 11.82
C LEU A 261 7.52 -11.89 11.03
N ALA A 262 7.12 -11.97 9.76
CA ALA A 262 7.00 -10.79 8.90
C ALA A 262 5.88 -9.83 9.36
N ALA A 263 6.23 -8.93 10.27
CA ALA A 263 5.34 -7.93 10.86
C ALA A 263 5.37 -6.58 10.11
N ASP A 264 6.36 -6.36 9.25
CA ASP A 264 6.47 -5.16 8.40
C ASP A 264 7.24 -5.43 7.10
N GLU A 265 7.43 -4.39 6.28
CA GLU A 265 8.10 -4.46 4.97
C GLU A 265 9.61 -4.71 5.04
N ASN A 266 10.22 -4.45 6.20
CA ASN A 266 11.66 -4.57 6.47
C ASN A 266 12.00 -5.89 7.18
N SER A 267 11.04 -6.80 7.29
CA SER A 267 11.22 -8.08 7.95
C SER A 267 12.22 -8.96 7.20
N SER A 268 13.17 -9.55 7.92
CA SER A 268 14.21 -10.38 7.33
C SER A 268 14.69 -11.47 8.29
N TYR A 269 15.22 -12.55 7.73
CA TYR A 269 15.83 -13.64 8.50
C TYR A 269 17.06 -14.17 7.77
N LEU A 270 18.23 -14.15 8.42
CA LEU A 270 19.51 -14.59 7.82
C LEU A 270 19.82 -13.96 6.45
N GLY A 271 19.54 -12.66 6.31
CA GLY A 271 19.71 -11.93 5.06
C GLY A 271 18.65 -12.24 4.01
N ALA A 272 17.63 -13.05 4.35
CA ALA A 272 16.48 -13.28 3.51
C ALA A 272 15.39 -12.22 3.74
N LYS A 273 14.90 -11.58 2.67
CA LYS A 273 13.74 -10.68 2.79
C LYS A 273 12.48 -11.52 2.99
N LEU A 274 11.66 -11.14 3.97
CA LEU A 274 10.36 -11.75 4.25
C LEU A 274 9.26 -10.73 3.91
N GLU A 275 8.33 -11.10 3.03
CA GLU A 275 7.17 -10.29 2.72
C GLU A 275 5.89 -11.12 2.86
N ARG A 276 4.94 -10.61 3.64
CA ARG A 276 3.57 -11.11 3.73
C ARG A 276 2.64 -9.98 3.32
N LEU A 277 1.72 -10.23 2.39
CA LEU A 277 0.69 -9.27 2.00
C LEU A 277 -0.70 -9.85 2.25
N THR A 278 -1.61 -9.07 2.82
CA THR A 278 -3.04 -9.41 2.98
C THR A 278 -3.93 -8.32 2.39
N THR A 279 -5.22 -8.60 2.23
CA THR A 279 -6.17 -7.59 1.73
C THR A 279 -6.50 -6.50 2.74
N GLU A 280 -6.43 -6.81 4.04
CA GLU A 280 -6.72 -5.87 5.13
C GLU A 280 -5.44 -5.21 5.69
N GLY A 281 -4.28 -5.76 5.35
CA GLY A 281 -2.99 -5.44 5.96
C GLY A 281 -2.81 -6.06 7.35
N ASN A 282 -1.81 -5.57 8.07
CA ASN A 282 -1.49 -5.96 9.44
C ASN A 282 -2.29 -5.12 10.45
N HIS A 283 -2.37 -5.62 11.68
CA HIS A 283 -2.91 -4.89 12.81
C HIS A 283 -1.88 -3.89 13.33
N THR A 284 -2.31 -2.65 13.54
CA THR A 284 -1.48 -1.54 14.01
C THR A 284 -2.14 -0.84 15.18
N ALA A 285 -1.31 -0.28 16.07
CA ALA A 285 -1.75 0.64 17.12
C ALA A 285 -0.68 1.70 17.34
N LEU A 286 -1.12 2.95 17.50
CA LEU A 286 -0.24 4.10 17.69
C LEU A 286 -0.30 4.58 19.15
N ILE A 287 0.87 4.77 19.73
CA ILE A 287 1.07 5.36 21.05
C ILE A 287 1.77 6.70 20.83
N SER A 288 1.02 7.79 20.93
CA SER A 288 1.52 9.16 20.74
C SER A 288 1.72 9.91 22.05
N SER A 289 1.59 9.25 23.19
CA SER A 289 1.59 9.79 24.54
C SER A 289 2.04 8.70 25.50
N LEU A 290 2.40 9.04 26.72
CA LEU A 290 2.83 8.08 27.73
C LEU A 290 1.78 7.01 28.12
N ALA A 291 0.61 7.00 27.46
CA ALA A 291 -0.51 6.08 27.67
C ALA A 291 -1.68 6.44 26.74
N LYS A 292 -2.14 7.68 26.91
CA LYS A 292 -3.40 8.27 26.46
C LYS A 292 -3.10 9.69 25.99
N SER A 293 -3.65 10.11 24.86
CA SER A 293 -3.58 11.51 24.47
C SER A 293 -4.40 12.34 25.47
N SER A 294 -3.71 12.88 26.47
CA SER A 294 -4.24 13.69 27.56
C SER A 294 -3.29 14.85 27.79
N GLU A 295 -3.76 15.94 28.38
CA GLU A 295 -2.88 17.06 28.75
C GLU A 295 -1.82 16.62 29.78
N ALA A 296 -2.15 15.67 30.66
CA ALA A 296 -1.24 15.16 31.69
C ALA A 296 -0.15 14.23 31.15
N ASP A 297 -0.42 13.52 30.05
CA ASP A 297 0.49 12.57 29.39
C ASP A 297 0.91 13.07 28.00
N SER A 298 0.95 14.39 27.83
CA SER A 298 1.26 15.05 26.57
C SER A 298 2.61 14.63 26.01
N ASN A 299 2.67 14.45 24.70
CA ASN A 299 3.91 14.27 23.95
C ASN A 299 4.35 15.56 23.24
N LEU A 300 3.63 16.64 23.48
CA LEU A 300 3.92 17.98 23.05
C LEU A 300 3.87 18.90 24.27
N ASP A 301 5.02 19.35 24.75
CA ASP A 301 5.10 20.26 25.89
C ASP A 301 5.57 21.64 25.43
N VAL A 302 4.81 22.68 25.76
CA VAL A 302 5.08 24.07 25.36
C VAL A 302 4.90 24.96 26.58
N GLY A 303 5.98 25.63 26.97
CA GLY A 303 6.01 26.45 28.17
C GLY A 303 6.96 27.62 28.07
N ASN A 304 7.10 28.36 29.17
CA ASN A 304 8.14 29.39 29.29
C ASN A 304 9.50 28.71 29.47
N MET A 305 10.55 29.28 28.88
CA MET A 305 11.90 28.70 28.95
C MET A 305 12.41 28.47 30.39
N ALA A 306 11.96 29.29 31.35
CA ALA A 306 12.29 29.10 32.77
C ALA A 306 11.79 27.77 33.36
N ASP A 307 10.78 27.17 32.74
CA ASP A 307 10.09 25.96 33.20
C ASP A 307 10.43 24.73 32.33
N ILE A 308 11.46 24.81 31.47
CA ILE A 308 11.82 23.70 30.58
C ILE A 308 12.19 22.43 31.40
N PRO A 309 11.62 21.26 31.09
CA PRO A 309 11.95 20.03 31.79
C PRO A 309 13.42 19.65 31.61
N LEU A 310 14.11 19.34 32.70
CA LEU A 310 15.50 18.86 32.66
C LEU A 310 15.64 17.43 32.10
N SER A 311 14.54 16.67 32.08
CA SER A 311 14.50 15.32 31.53
C SER A 311 13.08 14.94 31.13
N ARG A 312 12.96 14.06 30.14
CA ARG A 312 11.66 13.53 29.70
C ARG A 312 11.03 12.68 30.79
N ALA A 313 9.75 12.95 31.09
CA ALA A 313 8.97 12.14 32.02
C ALA A 313 8.85 10.69 31.53
N LYS A 314 8.97 9.74 32.46
CA LYS A 314 8.59 8.34 32.19
C LYS A 314 7.07 8.20 32.05
N MET A 315 6.62 7.06 31.52
CA MET A 315 5.19 6.73 31.43
C MET A 315 4.51 6.75 32.80
N SER A 316 3.29 7.29 32.84
CA SER A 316 2.51 7.43 34.08
C SER A 316 2.10 6.08 34.67
N ALA A 317 2.00 5.04 33.83
CA ALA A 317 1.79 3.67 34.22
C ALA A 317 2.47 2.69 33.24
N PRO A 318 2.54 1.40 33.58
CA PRO A 318 3.15 0.38 32.74
C PRO A 318 2.30 0.14 31.48
N LEU A 319 2.95 -0.11 30.35
CA LEU A 319 2.27 -0.55 29.13
C LEU A 319 1.98 -2.03 29.19
N LYS A 320 0.69 -2.39 29.31
CA LYS A 320 0.21 -3.76 29.17
C LYS A 320 -0.15 -4.04 27.71
N ILE A 321 0.30 -5.19 27.21
CA ILE A 321 0.05 -5.66 25.84
C ILE A 321 -0.59 -7.03 25.94
N GLU A 322 -1.79 -7.18 25.39
CA GLU A 322 -2.54 -8.43 25.36
C GLU A 322 -2.63 -8.92 23.90
N MET A 323 -2.11 -10.12 23.64
CA MET A 323 -2.05 -10.71 22.30
C MET A 323 -3.28 -11.57 22.03
N ALA A 324 -3.67 -11.71 20.77
CA ALA A 324 -4.75 -12.63 20.36
C ALA A 324 -4.51 -14.09 20.78
N THR A 325 -3.24 -14.48 20.94
CA THR A 325 -2.81 -15.81 21.40
C THR A 325 -3.02 -16.03 22.91
N GLY A 326 -3.51 -15.02 23.64
CA GLY A 326 -3.87 -15.08 25.06
C GLY A 326 -2.75 -14.70 26.03
N GLN A 327 -1.53 -14.47 25.55
CA GLN A 327 -0.43 -13.99 26.38
C GLN A 327 -0.58 -12.50 26.69
N THR A 328 0.03 -12.08 27.80
CA THR A 328 0.10 -10.69 28.22
C THR A 328 1.52 -10.33 28.60
N LEU A 329 1.98 -9.17 28.16
CA LEU A 329 3.25 -8.56 28.55
C LEU A 329 3.02 -7.24 29.26
N THR A 330 3.99 -6.86 30.09
CA THR A 330 4.04 -5.53 30.70
C THR A 330 5.40 -4.90 30.44
N PHE A 331 5.41 -3.63 30.05
CA PHE A 331 6.60 -2.84 29.80
C PHE A 331 6.60 -1.58 30.66
N GLU A 332 7.70 -1.39 31.39
CA GLU A 332 7.94 -0.22 32.24
C GLU A 332 8.97 0.67 31.56
N SER A 333 8.58 1.90 31.24
CA SER A 333 9.56 2.89 30.73
C SER A 333 10.41 3.45 31.87
N SER A 334 11.64 3.82 31.53
CA SER A 334 12.55 4.53 32.44
C SER A 334 12.47 6.05 32.22
N GLN A 335 12.80 6.82 33.26
CA GLN A 335 12.91 8.28 33.15
C GLN A 335 13.90 8.65 32.04
N GLY A 336 13.55 9.62 31.19
CA GLY A 336 14.38 10.07 30.08
C GLY A 336 14.28 9.23 28.80
N MET A 337 13.56 8.11 28.79
CA MET A 337 13.37 7.33 27.55
C MET A 337 12.47 8.09 26.56
N MET A 338 12.99 8.33 25.35
CA MET A 338 12.27 8.89 24.19
C MET A 338 11.59 7.76 23.39
N ALA A 339 10.71 8.09 22.44
CA ALA A 339 9.94 7.06 21.72
C ALA A 339 10.83 6.05 20.96
N GLY A 340 11.95 6.47 20.37
CA GLY A 340 12.94 5.57 19.76
C GLY A 340 13.57 4.58 20.74
N HIS A 341 13.94 5.06 21.93
CA HIS A 341 14.44 4.20 23.01
C HIS A 341 13.39 3.21 23.51
N ILE A 342 12.13 3.65 23.65
CA ILE A 342 11.01 2.80 24.08
C ILE A 342 10.73 1.73 23.02
N ALA A 343 10.65 2.10 21.73
CA ALA A 343 10.42 1.14 20.65
C ALA A 343 11.52 0.08 20.59
N THR A 344 12.79 0.49 20.75
CA THR A 344 13.93 -0.44 20.82
C THR A 344 13.78 -1.42 22.00
N ALA A 345 13.52 -0.91 23.20
CA ALA A 345 13.36 -1.73 24.40
C ALA A 345 12.10 -2.61 24.36
N LEU A 346 11.04 -2.17 23.68
CA LEU A 346 9.85 -3.00 23.42
C LEU A 346 10.19 -4.16 22.50
N ASN A 347 10.93 -3.93 21.40
CA ASN A 347 11.29 -4.98 20.44
C ASN A 347 12.12 -6.11 21.07
N GLU A 348 12.89 -5.85 22.14
CA GLU A 348 13.57 -6.89 22.92
C GLU A 348 12.60 -7.86 23.64
N LYS A 349 11.33 -7.48 23.83
CA LYS A 349 10.31 -8.26 24.55
C LYS A 349 9.17 -8.76 23.68
N ILE A 350 8.69 -7.92 22.76
CA ILE A 350 7.46 -8.19 22.00
C ILE A 350 7.71 -8.99 20.72
N SER A 351 8.96 -9.02 20.23
CA SER A 351 9.31 -9.73 19.00
C SER A 351 9.04 -11.23 19.11
N ASP A 352 9.31 -11.85 20.25
CA ASP A 352 9.03 -13.27 20.52
C ASP A 352 7.57 -13.68 20.31
N TYR A 353 6.66 -12.71 20.28
CA TYR A 353 5.22 -12.89 20.08
C TYR A 353 4.74 -12.42 18.70
N GLY A 354 5.65 -12.05 17.79
CA GLY A 354 5.33 -11.61 16.43
C GLY A 354 4.77 -10.19 16.37
N LEU A 355 5.16 -9.33 17.31
CA LEU A 355 4.92 -7.90 17.26
C LEU A 355 6.22 -7.15 16.95
N LYS A 356 6.09 -5.98 16.33
CA LYS A 356 7.22 -5.08 16.07
C LYS A 356 6.83 -3.64 16.39
N ALA A 357 7.70 -2.92 17.09
CA ALA A 357 7.53 -1.51 17.40
C ALA A 357 8.46 -0.66 16.52
N ASN A 358 7.91 0.38 15.91
CA ASN A 358 8.64 1.40 15.17
C ASN A 358 8.36 2.77 15.80
N ALA A 359 9.33 3.67 15.81
CA ALA A 359 9.15 5.03 16.29
C ALA A 359 9.36 6.03 15.15
N PHE A 360 8.66 7.16 15.22
CA PHE A 360 8.82 8.27 14.28
C PHE A 360 8.39 9.57 14.95
N ASN A 361 8.93 10.71 14.53
CA ASN A 361 8.53 12.01 15.06
C ASN A 361 8.41 13.02 13.91
N GLN A 362 7.21 13.57 13.73
CA GLN A 362 6.90 14.57 12.71
C GLN A 362 6.11 15.70 13.36
N VAL A 363 6.55 16.94 13.12
CA VAL A 363 5.89 18.14 13.63
C VAL A 363 5.86 19.22 12.57
N GLU A 364 4.72 19.89 12.47
CA GLU A 364 4.56 21.04 11.59
C GLU A 364 4.61 22.34 12.40
N LEU A 365 5.45 23.27 11.96
CA LEU A 365 5.44 24.66 12.39
C LEU A 365 4.73 25.47 11.31
N TYR A 366 3.64 26.14 11.64
CA TYR A 366 2.80 26.84 10.67
C TYR A 366 2.35 28.23 11.18
N GLU A 367 1.79 29.04 10.28
CA GLU A 367 1.58 30.48 10.52
C GLU A 367 2.88 31.20 10.93
N ILE A 368 4.00 30.82 10.30
CA ILE A 368 5.30 31.42 10.56
C ILE A 368 5.30 32.87 10.06
N PRO A 369 5.62 33.86 10.92
CA PRO A 369 5.55 35.27 10.53
C PRO A 369 6.71 35.66 9.60
N SER A 370 6.48 36.63 8.72
CA SER A 370 7.50 37.26 7.86
C SER A 370 8.38 38.23 8.65
N GLU A 371 9.10 37.69 9.64
CA GLU A 371 9.91 38.42 10.61
C GLU A 371 11.26 37.70 10.81
N VAL A 372 12.15 38.29 11.60
CA VAL A 372 13.31 37.54 12.11
C VAL A 372 12.81 36.49 13.11
N VAL A 373 13.09 35.22 12.81
CA VAL A 373 12.80 34.07 13.65
C VAL A 373 14.12 33.47 14.13
N GLN A 374 14.27 33.37 15.45
CA GLN A 374 15.39 32.75 16.12
C GLN A 374 14.90 31.69 17.13
N PHE A 375 15.62 30.57 17.21
CA PHE A 375 15.45 29.56 18.25
C PHE A 375 16.70 28.67 18.31
N GLU A 376 16.82 27.91 19.38
CA GLU A 376 17.81 26.85 19.51
C GLU A 376 17.15 25.50 19.20
N LEU A 377 17.83 24.65 18.43
CA LEU A 377 17.36 23.33 18.03
C LEU A 377 18.21 22.24 18.66
N LYS A 378 17.55 21.27 19.28
CA LYS A 378 18.22 20.11 19.87
C LYS A 378 17.51 18.81 19.51
N GLY A 379 18.30 17.81 19.17
CA GLY A 379 17.90 16.42 18.91
C GLY A 379 18.99 15.48 19.40
N ASN A 380 19.79 14.94 18.49
CA ASN A 380 20.91 14.03 18.80
C ASN A 380 22.15 14.76 19.37
N ASN A 381 22.29 16.05 19.09
CA ASN A 381 23.38 16.89 19.53
C ASN A 381 23.36 17.13 21.04
N ALA A 382 24.54 17.14 21.67
CA ALA A 382 24.69 17.38 23.11
C ALA A 382 24.26 18.80 23.52
N GLU A 383 24.72 19.79 22.76
CA GLU A 383 24.42 21.22 22.93
C GLU A 383 23.53 21.70 21.79
N ALA A 384 22.52 22.53 22.09
CA ALA A 384 21.59 23.04 21.09
C ALA A 384 22.28 23.93 20.05
N VAL A 385 21.78 23.91 18.80
CA VAL A 385 22.31 24.74 17.71
C VAL A 385 21.41 25.95 17.46
N SER A 386 22.00 27.13 17.24
CA SER A 386 21.23 28.35 16.97
C SER A 386 20.75 28.41 15.52
N ILE A 387 19.44 28.57 15.36
CA ILE A 387 18.76 28.84 14.10
C ILE A 387 18.30 30.30 14.13
N GLU A 388 18.72 31.10 13.15
CA GLU A 388 18.32 32.50 13.01
C GLU A 388 18.16 32.80 11.52
N VAL A 389 16.98 33.26 11.12
CA VAL A 389 16.65 33.61 9.73
C VAL A 389 15.72 34.82 9.68
N ASP A 390 16.03 35.76 8.78
CA ASP A 390 15.15 36.86 8.44
C ASP A 390 14.15 36.44 7.34
N LEU A 391 12.88 36.31 7.72
CA LEU A 391 11.79 35.92 6.81
C LEU A 391 11.01 37.13 6.26
N SER A 392 11.53 38.36 6.37
CA SER A 392 10.90 39.58 5.85
C SER A 392 10.64 39.52 4.33
N SER A 393 11.45 38.74 3.60
CA SER A 393 11.28 38.47 2.16
C SER A 393 10.25 37.37 1.85
N ASN A 394 9.58 36.85 2.88
CA ASN A 394 8.68 35.69 2.86
C ASN A 394 9.32 34.41 2.28
N ASN A 395 10.65 34.28 2.40
CA ASN A 395 11.38 33.13 1.88
C ASN A 395 11.53 32.03 2.94
N ILE A 396 10.46 31.26 3.16
CA ILE A 396 10.48 30.14 4.12
C ILE A 396 11.52 29.06 3.79
N GLN A 397 12.00 29.00 2.53
CA GLN A 397 13.09 28.09 2.15
C GLN A 397 14.37 28.38 2.93
N SER A 398 14.67 29.64 3.23
CA SER A 398 15.88 29.99 3.97
C SER A 398 15.88 29.40 5.38
N LEU A 399 14.71 29.25 6.01
CA LEU A 399 14.58 28.55 7.30
C LEU A 399 14.81 27.04 7.15
N VAL A 400 14.20 26.43 6.12
CA VAL A 400 14.41 25.01 5.79
C VAL A 400 15.90 24.71 5.57
N ASP A 401 16.55 25.51 4.72
CA ASP A 401 17.97 25.33 4.38
C ASP A 401 18.84 25.50 5.63
N LYS A 402 18.55 26.49 6.47
CA LYS A 402 19.30 26.74 7.71
C LYS A 402 19.20 25.58 8.69
N ILE A 403 18.01 25.03 8.92
CA ILE A 403 17.83 23.86 9.79
C ILE A 403 18.58 22.66 9.21
N ASN A 404 18.46 22.42 7.91
CA ASN A 404 19.10 21.29 7.24
C ASN A 404 20.63 21.37 7.23
N THR A 405 21.25 22.54 7.41
CA THR A 405 22.71 22.63 7.62
C THR A 405 23.20 21.88 8.87
N PHE A 406 22.31 21.63 9.84
CA PHE A 406 22.61 20.92 11.09
C PHE A 406 21.97 19.53 11.16
N ALA A 407 21.33 19.04 10.10
CA ALA A 407 20.56 17.79 10.12
C ALA A 407 21.39 16.56 10.52
N ILE A 408 22.69 16.53 10.17
CA ILE A 408 23.60 15.45 10.57
C ILE A 408 23.81 15.43 12.09
N ASP A 409 23.91 16.62 12.72
CA ASP A 409 24.20 16.75 14.15
C ASP A 409 22.94 16.59 14.99
N THR A 410 21.82 17.20 14.56
CA THR A 410 20.54 17.17 15.27
C THR A 410 19.74 15.90 15.00
N GLY A 411 19.96 15.26 13.85
CA GLY A 411 19.07 14.20 13.34
C GLY A 411 17.68 14.71 13.01
N VAL A 412 17.50 16.02 12.78
CA VAL A 412 16.24 16.67 12.40
C VAL A 412 16.38 17.19 10.97
N SER A 413 15.53 16.72 10.07
CA SER A 413 15.40 17.29 8.73
C SER A 413 14.18 18.21 8.67
N ALA A 414 14.24 19.20 7.80
CA ALA A 414 13.18 20.16 7.56
C ALA A 414 12.75 20.18 6.10
N SER A 415 11.46 20.40 5.87
CA SER A 415 10.87 20.56 4.54
C SER A 415 9.73 21.56 4.57
N LYS A 416 9.37 22.13 3.42
CA LYS A 416 8.20 23.01 3.32
C LYS A 416 6.91 22.22 3.51
N SER A 417 5.95 22.81 4.20
CA SER A 417 4.57 22.31 4.28
C SER A 417 3.68 22.96 3.22
N SER A 418 2.49 22.39 3.00
CA SER A 418 1.47 22.97 2.13
C SER A 418 0.81 24.24 2.68
N THR A 419 0.97 24.55 3.97
CA THR A 419 0.36 25.73 4.62
C THR A 419 1.33 26.91 4.78
N ASN A 420 2.37 27.00 3.93
CA ASN A 420 3.45 27.99 4.05
C ASN A 420 4.18 27.93 5.42
N GLY A 421 4.17 26.76 6.06
CA GLY A 421 4.96 26.42 7.23
C GLY A 421 6.10 25.46 6.88
N ILE A 422 6.70 24.82 7.88
CA ILE A 422 7.69 23.76 7.71
C ILE A 422 7.30 22.49 8.48
N VAL A 423 7.67 21.33 7.95
CA VAL A 423 7.61 20.05 8.65
C VAL A 423 9.03 19.69 9.10
N LEU A 424 9.18 19.35 10.37
CA LEU A 424 10.40 18.77 10.92
C LEU A 424 10.19 17.26 11.08
N VAL A 425 11.17 16.47 10.63
CA VAL A 425 11.13 15.01 10.67
C VAL A 425 12.35 14.49 11.44
N LYS A 426 12.10 13.53 12.32
CA LYS A 426 13.11 12.81 13.08
C LYS A 426 12.77 11.31 13.06
N ASP A 427 13.48 10.61 12.17
CA ASP A 427 13.16 9.22 11.76
C ASP A 427 13.36 8.19 12.87
N ASP A 428 14.26 8.45 13.82
CA ASP A 428 14.44 7.58 15.00
C ASP A 428 13.31 7.73 16.03
N GLY A 429 12.40 8.68 15.81
CA GLY A 429 11.30 9.00 16.71
C GLY A 429 11.72 9.62 18.03
N ASN A 430 12.98 10.00 18.20
CA ASN A 430 13.42 10.70 19.40
C ASN A 430 12.91 12.14 19.42
N ASP A 431 13.03 12.79 20.58
CA ASP A 431 12.46 14.11 20.79
C ASP A 431 13.11 15.17 19.86
N ILE A 432 12.30 16.14 19.45
CA ILE A 432 12.72 17.38 18.82
C ILE A 432 12.49 18.49 19.85
N ASN A 433 13.55 19.22 20.21
CA ASN A 433 13.46 20.32 21.17
C ASN A 433 13.71 21.65 20.47
N ILE A 434 12.77 22.58 20.62
CA ILE A 434 12.90 23.97 20.21
C ILE A 434 13.00 24.79 21.48
N GLU A 435 14.12 25.48 21.67
CA GLU A 435 14.45 26.21 22.89
C GLU A 435 14.67 27.69 22.57
N ASN A 436 14.60 28.54 23.59
CA ASN A 436 14.96 29.96 23.48
C ASN A 436 14.35 30.69 22.26
N VAL A 437 13.06 30.47 21.98
CA VAL A 437 12.39 31.11 20.83
C VAL A 437 12.45 32.63 20.99
N ALA A 438 12.81 33.34 19.93
CA ALA A 438 12.79 34.79 19.83
C ALA A 438 12.29 35.20 18.44
N ILE A 439 11.21 35.97 18.42
CA ILE A 439 10.55 36.45 17.21
C ILE A 439 10.33 37.96 17.32
N SER A 440 10.69 38.69 16.28
CA SER A 440 10.48 40.14 16.21
C SER A 440 9.00 40.53 16.30
N ASN A 441 8.75 41.78 16.71
CA ASN A 441 7.41 42.40 16.74
C ASN A 441 6.36 41.63 17.58
N SER A 442 6.80 40.86 18.59
CA SER A 442 5.93 40.05 19.46
C SER A 442 5.01 39.10 18.67
N LYS A 443 5.49 38.60 17.53
CA LYS A 443 4.79 37.59 16.73
C LYS A 443 5.03 36.18 17.29
N SER A 444 4.33 35.22 16.70
CA SER A 444 4.35 33.82 17.11
C SER A 444 4.07 32.91 15.92
N PHE A 445 4.42 31.64 16.03
CA PHE A 445 3.97 30.57 15.12
C PHE A 445 3.30 29.45 15.91
N LYS A 446 2.54 28.61 15.22
CA LYS A 446 1.82 27.47 15.81
C LYS A 446 2.55 26.17 15.52
N ILE A 447 2.34 25.19 16.38
CA ILE A 447 2.89 23.85 16.22
C ILE A 447 1.80 22.79 16.37
N ARG A 448 1.92 21.71 15.59
CA ARG A 448 1.08 20.52 15.70
C ARG A 448 1.84 19.27 15.29
N GLN A 449 1.55 18.15 15.93
CA GLN A 449 2.17 16.86 15.60
C GLN A 449 1.46 16.20 14.41
N LEU A 450 2.24 15.57 13.54
CA LEU A 450 1.76 14.80 12.39
C LEU A 450 2.03 13.31 12.61
N ASP A 451 1.17 12.45 12.05
CA ASP A 451 1.46 11.03 11.92
C ASP A 451 2.52 10.77 10.83
N LYS A 452 2.90 9.51 10.63
CA LYS A 452 3.89 9.13 9.61
C LYS A 452 3.45 9.43 8.18
N TYR A 453 2.17 9.73 7.96
CA TYR A 453 1.58 10.03 6.67
C TYR A 453 1.33 11.54 6.45
N GLY A 454 1.78 12.39 7.37
CA GLY A 454 1.63 13.84 7.31
C GLY A 454 0.26 14.34 7.76
N GLU A 455 -0.57 13.50 8.39
CA GLU A 455 -1.90 13.87 8.89
C GLU A 455 -1.82 14.36 10.33
N VAL A 456 -2.64 15.36 10.68
CA VAL A 456 -2.66 15.90 12.04
C VAL A 456 -3.20 14.83 13.00
N ILE A 457 -2.41 14.47 14.00
CA ILE A 457 -2.85 13.46 14.97
C ILE A 457 -4.00 13.98 15.83
N ASN A 458 -4.94 13.10 16.16
CA ASN A 458 -6.00 13.42 17.11
C ASN A 458 -5.47 13.36 18.55
N SER A 459 -5.06 14.51 19.07
CA SER A 459 -4.63 14.67 20.46
C SER A 459 -5.24 15.95 21.05
N PRO A 460 -5.44 16.03 22.38
CA PRO A 460 -5.89 17.25 23.04
C PRO A 460 -5.03 18.48 22.68
N GLN A 461 -3.73 18.28 22.52
CA GLN A 461 -2.78 19.35 22.19
C GLN A 461 -2.90 19.86 20.76
N ASN A 462 -3.35 19.02 19.83
CA ASN A 462 -3.64 19.43 18.46
C ASN A 462 -5.05 20.05 18.32
N ASN A 463 -5.99 19.71 19.20
CA ASN A 463 -7.34 20.30 19.21
C ASN A 463 -7.33 21.79 19.56
N THR A 464 -6.35 22.24 20.36
CA THR A 464 -6.06 23.66 20.62
C THR A 464 -4.59 23.91 20.29
N PRO A 465 -4.25 24.26 19.03
CA PRO A 465 -2.86 24.29 18.60
C PRO A 465 -1.98 25.17 19.48
N SER A 466 -0.83 24.60 19.86
CA SER A 466 0.11 25.29 20.75
C SER A 466 0.82 26.44 20.04
N VAL A 467 1.01 27.56 20.74
CA VAL A 467 1.60 28.79 20.20
C VAL A 467 2.99 29.01 20.80
N LEU A 468 3.99 29.08 19.92
CA LEU A 468 5.37 29.45 20.25
C LEU A 468 5.61 30.93 19.96
N SER A 469 5.95 31.66 21.02
CA SER A 469 6.28 33.09 21.02
C SER A 469 7.63 33.30 21.69
N SER A 470 8.16 34.52 21.65
CA SER A 470 9.42 34.85 22.32
C SER A 470 9.45 34.43 23.80
N GLY A 471 10.54 33.80 24.23
CA GLY A 471 10.76 33.31 25.59
C GLY A 471 10.21 31.91 25.89
N LYS A 472 9.69 31.19 24.89
CA LYS A 472 9.12 29.85 25.04
C LYS A 472 10.04 28.73 24.56
N TYR A 473 9.72 27.51 24.99
CA TYR A 473 10.25 26.26 24.46
C TYR A 473 9.13 25.37 23.92
N ALA A 474 9.49 24.37 23.11
CA ALA A 474 8.69 23.18 22.83
C ALA A 474 9.54 21.92 22.92
N VAL A 475 9.06 20.91 23.66
CA VAL A 475 9.57 19.54 23.65
C VAL A 475 8.56 18.68 22.90
N ILE A 476 8.96 18.15 21.75
CA ILE A 476 8.09 17.37 20.87
C ILE A 476 8.61 15.94 20.84
N GLY A 477 7.94 15.03 21.55
CA GLY A 477 8.29 13.62 21.52
C GLY A 477 7.65 12.87 20.34
N GLY A 478 8.29 11.76 19.95
CA GLY A 478 7.81 10.93 18.85
C GLY A 478 6.68 9.97 19.22
N GLN A 479 6.12 9.33 18.22
CA GLN A 479 5.07 8.31 18.32
C GLN A 479 5.68 6.93 18.16
N ILE A 480 5.03 5.92 18.75
CA ILE A 480 5.40 4.51 18.62
C ILE A 480 4.25 3.78 17.93
N GLU A 481 4.52 3.18 16.79
CA GLU A 481 3.61 2.25 16.14
C GLU A 481 3.99 0.82 16.52
N VAL A 482 3.03 0.05 17.02
CA VAL A 482 3.15 -1.39 17.18
C VAL A 482 2.41 -2.06 16.03
N ASN A 483 3.06 -3.00 15.35
CA ASN A 483 2.56 -3.74 14.19
C ASN A 483 2.56 -5.24 14.47
N SER A 484 1.53 -5.95 14.02
CA SER A 484 1.45 -7.42 14.12
C SER A 484 0.58 -8.04 13.02
N PRO A 485 0.89 -9.25 12.54
CA PRO A 485 -0.01 -10.02 11.68
C PRO A 485 -1.33 -10.43 12.33
N SER A 486 -1.43 -10.35 13.67
CA SER A 486 -2.63 -10.67 14.45
C SER A 486 -3.03 -9.52 15.34
N GLN A 487 -4.30 -9.46 15.73
CA GLN A 487 -4.81 -8.43 16.61
C GLN A 487 -4.13 -8.46 18.00
N PHE A 488 -3.98 -7.29 18.60
CA PHE A 488 -3.53 -7.12 19.98
C PHE A 488 -4.26 -5.93 20.63
N THR A 489 -4.17 -5.83 21.95
CA THR A 489 -4.72 -4.72 22.72
C THR A 489 -3.60 -4.12 23.56
N LEU A 490 -3.42 -2.80 23.46
CA LEU A 490 -2.56 -2.05 24.34
C LEU A 490 -3.41 -1.49 25.48
N SER A 491 -2.86 -1.40 26.68
CA SER A 491 -3.52 -0.70 27.78
C SER A 491 -2.52 -0.03 28.69
N VAL A 492 -2.87 1.17 29.15
CA VAL A 492 -2.12 1.92 30.15
C VAL A 492 -3.12 2.58 31.09
N SER A 493 -2.93 2.43 32.40
CA SER A 493 -3.89 2.92 33.41
C SER A 493 -5.34 2.48 33.12
N ASP A 494 -5.52 1.22 32.73
CA ASP A 494 -6.81 0.57 32.41
C ASP A 494 -7.58 1.17 31.21
N VAL A 495 -6.95 2.03 30.41
CA VAL A 495 -7.51 2.50 29.13
C VAL A 495 -7.03 1.58 28.00
N GLU A 496 -7.98 0.94 27.31
CA GLU A 496 -7.67 0.02 26.21
C GLU A 496 -7.60 0.73 24.85
N LEU A 497 -6.58 0.39 24.08
CA LEU A 497 -6.42 0.70 22.67
C LEU A 497 -6.28 -0.61 21.90
N ARG A 498 -7.37 -1.05 21.27
CA ARG A 498 -7.39 -2.24 20.42
C ARG A 498 -6.81 -1.91 19.05
N SER A 499 -5.85 -2.72 18.59
CA SER A 499 -5.23 -2.56 17.27
C SER A 499 -6.25 -2.63 16.14
N GLN A 500 -6.07 -1.83 15.10
CA GLN A 500 -6.90 -1.83 13.89
C GLN A 500 -6.11 -2.33 12.70
N THR A 501 -6.77 -2.93 11.71
CA THR A 501 -6.11 -3.29 10.44
C THR A 501 -5.74 -2.03 9.67
N SER A 502 -4.57 -2.01 9.04
CA SER A 502 -4.14 -0.93 8.14
C SER A 502 -3.72 -1.50 6.80
N GLU A 503 -4.43 -1.13 5.74
CA GLU A 503 -4.16 -1.56 4.38
C GLU A 503 -2.77 -1.15 3.86
N PHE A 504 -2.14 -0.17 4.52
CA PHE A 504 -0.81 0.32 4.20
C PHE A 504 0.32 -0.45 4.89
N GLN A 505 0.02 -1.26 5.91
CA GLN A 505 0.99 -2.12 6.58
C GLN A 505 0.85 -3.54 6.07
N ASN A 506 1.82 -4.01 5.27
CA ASN A 506 1.78 -5.35 4.67
C ASN A 506 0.46 -5.65 3.92
N GLY A 507 -0.11 -4.62 3.27
CA GLY A 507 -1.24 -4.76 2.36
C GLY A 507 -0.84 -4.64 0.90
N PHE A 508 -1.84 -4.67 0.02
CA PHE A 508 -1.65 -4.51 -1.43
C PHE A 508 -1.45 -3.06 -1.89
N VAL A 509 -1.50 -2.11 -0.96
CA VAL A 509 -1.20 -0.70 -1.20
C VAL A 509 -0.17 -0.26 -0.17
N SER A 510 0.83 0.52 -0.58
CA SER A 510 1.70 1.23 0.37
C SER A 510 1.54 2.73 0.18
N ARG A 511 1.63 3.46 1.29
CA ARG A 511 1.57 4.93 1.36
C ARG A 511 2.88 5.44 1.95
N GLU A 512 3.53 6.34 1.24
CA GLU A 512 4.78 6.99 1.66
C GLU A 512 4.57 8.51 1.62
N TYR A 513 4.78 9.18 2.75
CA TYR A 513 4.76 10.64 2.82
C TYR A 513 6.18 11.18 2.66
N THR A 514 6.37 12.05 1.67
CA THR A 514 7.68 12.59 1.28
C THR A 514 7.60 14.13 1.37
N PRO A 515 7.74 14.71 2.57
CA PRO A 515 7.44 16.13 2.81
C PRO A 515 8.45 17.07 2.14
N ASP A 516 9.69 16.65 1.94
CA ASP A 516 10.73 17.35 1.16
C ASP A 516 10.32 17.58 -0.31
N GLN A 517 9.49 16.69 -0.86
CA GLN A 517 8.95 16.81 -2.21
C GLN A 517 7.54 17.39 -2.22
N GLY A 518 6.89 17.56 -1.07
CA GLY A 518 5.48 17.92 -0.98
C GLY A 518 4.55 16.86 -1.61
N LEU A 519 4.95 15.58 -1.55
CA LEU A 519 4.25 14.48 -2.22
C LEU A 519 3.85 13.39 -1.22
N THR A 520 2.71 12.74 -1.48
CA THR A 520 2.39 11.43 -0.92
C THR A 520 2.35 10.41 -2.06
N LYS A 521 3.18 9.39 -2.00
CA LYS A 521 3.26 8.33 -3.00
C LYS A 521 2.41 7.15 -2.57
N TYR A 522 1.58 6.68 -3.50
CA TYR A 522 0.81 5.45 -3.34
C TYR A 522 1.32 4.42 -4.35
N LYS A 523 1.65 3.22 -3.88
CA LYS A 523 2.08 2.11 -4.73
C LYS A 523 1.10 0.95 -4.59
N PHE A 524 0.56 0.51 -5.71
CA PHE A 524 -0.34 -0.64 -5.79
C PHE A 524 0.45 -1.88 -6.18
N LYS A 525 0.40 -2.93 -5.36
CA LYS A 525 0.96 -4.24 -5.66
C LYS A 525 -0.11 -5.09 -6.35
N THR A 526 0.30 -5.92 -7.31
CA THR A 526 -0.59 -6.78 -8.09
C THR A 526 -0.05 -8.21 -8.15
N ILE A 527 -0.93 -9.21 -8.31
CA ILE A 527 -0.54 -10.61 -8.53
C ILE A 527 -1.32 -11.15 -9.74
N ALA A 528 -0.86 -10.85 -10.95
CA ALA A 528 -1.56 -11.23 -12.17
C ALA A 528 -1.89 -12.74 -12.25
N ALA A 529 -0.99 -13.62 -11.78
CA ALA A 529 -1.21 -15.07 -11.79
C ALA A 529 -2.33 -15.55 -10.85
N ALA A 530 -2.67 -14.78 -9.82
CA ALA A 530 -3.71 -15.12 -8.84
C ALA A 530 -5.01 -14.34 -9.08
N ASP A 531 -4.88 -13.05 -9.41
CA ASP A 531 -6.02 -12.14 -9.46
C ASP A 531 -6.58 -11.95 -10.88
N GLY A 532 -5.81 -12.36 -11.89
CA GLY A 532 -6.17 -12.27 -13.30
C GLY A 532 -7.10 -13.40 -13.76
N ALA A 533 -7.68 -13.17 -14.94
CA ALA A 533 -8.37 -14.20 -15.70
C ALA A 533 -7.39 -15.30 -16.08
N ALA A 534 -7.79 -16.55 -15.89
CA ALA A 534 -7.01 -17.70 -16.29
C ALA A 534 -7.94 -18.83 -16.75
N ILE A 535 -7.40 -19.71 -17.60
CA ILE A 535 -8.04 -20.97 -17.98
C ILE A 535 -7.02 -22.09 -17.72
N ASP A 536 -7.50 -23.25 -17.28
CA ASP A 536 -6.67 -24.44 -17.13
C ASP A 536 -6.18 -25.01 -18.46
N ALA A 537 -5.23 -25.94 -18.39
CA ALA A 537 -4.64 -26.54 -19.59
C ALA A 537 -5.68 -27.30 -20.45
N ASP A 538 -6.75 -27.81 -19.83
CA ASP A 538 -7.83 -28.54 -20.50
C ASP A 538 -8.89 -27.59 -21.11
N GLY A 539 -8.75 -26.28 -20.91
CA GLY A 539 -9.68 -25.26 -21.42
C GLY A 539 -10.98 -25.15 -20.62
N LEU A 540 -11.22 -26.04 -19.66
CA LEU A 540 -12.50 -26.19 -18.97
C LEU A 540 -12.63 -25.28 -17.74
N ILE A 541 -11.64 -25.27 -16.86
CA ILE A 541 -11.70 -24.52 -15.61
C ILE A 541 -11.25 -23.09 -15.88
N ALA A 542 -12.21 -22.17 -15.88
CA ALA A 542 -11.94 -20.75 -15.85
C ALA A 542 -11.77 -20.24 -14.41
N SER A 543 -10.89 -19.27 -14.23
CA SER A 543 -10.89 -18.37 -13.07
C SER A 543 -11.23 -16.97 -13.57
N ALA A 544 -12.27 -16.38 -12.98
CA ALA A 544 -12.59 -15.00 -13.24
C ALA A 544 -11.59 -14.08 -12.54
N PRO A 545 -11.33 -12.90 -13.10
CA PRO A 545 -10.58 -11.89 -12.39
C PRO A 545 -11.35 -11.40 -11.16
N SER A 546 -10.64 -11.13 -10.05
CA SER A 546 -11.31 -10.90 -8.76
C SER A 546 -10.76 -9.74 -7.93
N SER A 547 -9.68 -9.09 -8.35
CA SER A 547 -9.15 -7.92 -7.63
C SER A 547 -9.92 -6.64 -7.95
N VAL A 548 -10.14 -5.84 -6.92
CA VAL A 548 -10.69 -4.48 -6.99
C VAL A 548 -9.76 -3.54 -6.24
N TYR A 549 -9.37 -2.45 -6.87
CA TYR A 549 -8.57 -1.39 -6.26
C TYR A 549 -9.44 -0.13 -6.17
N SER A 550 -9.63 0.41 -4.98
CA SER A 550 -10.38 1.63 -4.75
C SER A 550 -9.48 2.70 -4.17
N PHE A 551 -9.70 3.95 -4.57
CA PHE A 551 -9.01 5.11 -4.03
C PHE A 551 -10.01 6.22 -3.79
N LYS A 552 -10.02 6.74 -2.56
CA LYS A 552 -10.93 7.81 -2.14
C LYS A 552 -10.13 9.01 -1.65
N ILE A 553 -10.49 10.19 -2.14
CA ILE A 553 -9.98 11.47 -1.66
C ILE A 553 -11.15 12.22 -1.05
N SER A 554 -11.11 12.40 0.26
CA SER A 554 -12.07 13.22 0.98
C SER A 554 -11.50 14.64 1.10
N GLY A 555 -12.29 15.65 0.74
CA GLY A 555 -11.92 17.05 0.98
C GLY A 555 -12.25 17.49 2.41
N GLU A 556 -11.98 18.75 2.73
CA GLU A 556 -12.40 19.35 4.01
C GLU A 556 -13.93 19.37 4.18
N ASN A 557 -14.67 19.35 3.08
CA ASN A 557 -16.11 19.12 3.07
C ASN A 557 -16.40 17.62 3.09
N THR A 558 -16.74 17.08 4.26
CA THR A 558 -17.01 15.64 4.50
C THR A 558 -18.16 15.04 3.68
N ASN A 559 -18.90 15.84 2.91
CA ASN A 559 -20.03 15.40 2.08
C ASN A 559 -19.67 15.15 0.61
N GLN A 560 -18.42 15.37 0.20
CA GLN A 560 -17.96 15.12 -1.16
C GLN A 560 -16.64 14.33 -1.15
N GLU A 561 -16.66 13.15 -1.77
CA GLU A 561 -15.48 12.30 -1.95
C GLU A 561 -15.23 12.08 -3.45
N LEU A 562 -13.99 12.27 -3.88
CA LEU A 562 -13.54 11.80 -5.18
C LEU A 562 -13.18 10.33 -5.04
N THR A 563 -13.99 9.46 -5.65
CA THR A 563 -13.76 8.02 -5.64
C THR A 563 -13.33 7.55 -7.03
N ALA A 564 -12.32 6.69 -7.06
CA ALA A 564 -11.97 5.88 -8.21
C ALA A 564 -11.99 4.41 -7.83
N GLU A 565 -12.42 3.58 -8.76
CA GLU A 565 -12.47 2.14 -8.61
C GLU A 565 -12.03 1.45 -9.89
N VAL A 566 -11.02 0.59 -9.77
CA VAL A 566 -10.50 -0.23 -10.88
C VAL A 566 -10.77 -1.68 -10.58
N LYS A 567 -11.66 -2.28 -11.36
CA LYS A 567 -11.92 -3.73 -11.37
C LYS A 567 -11.02 -4.38 -12.41
N ALA A 568 -10.11 -5.24 -11.97
CA ALA A 568 -9.04 -5.70 -12.84
C ALA A 568 -9.42 -6.97 -13.63
N ALA A 569 -10.38 -6.85 -14.55
CA ALA A 569 -10.88 -8.00 -15.31
C ALA A 569 -10.16 -8.34 -16.63
N GLN A 570 -9.04 -7.67 -16.92
CA GLN A 570 -8.10 -8.01 -18.00
C GLN A 570 -6.68 -8.03 -17.45
N ALA A 571 -5.87 -9.03 -17.83
CA ALA A 571 -4.51 -9.22 -17.32
C ALA A 571 -3.60 -8.01 -17.57
N ASP A 572 -3.80 -7.28 -18.67
CA ASP A 572 -3.02 -6.09 -19.03
C ASP A 572 -3.25 -4.89 -18.09
N LEU A 573 -4.37 -4.91 -17.35
CA LEU A 573 -4.67 -3.93 -16.31
C LEU A 573 -4.05 -4.31 -14.95
N LEU A 574 -3.60 -5.56 -14.76
CA LEU A 574 -2.98 -6.04 -13.52
C LEU A 574 -1.47 -5.76 -13.47
N THR A 575 -1.13 -4.49 -13.63
CA THR A 575 0.23 -4.00 -13.36
C THR A 575 0.16 -2.77 -12.46
N GLU A 576 1.19 -2.53 -11.65
CA GLU A 576 1.25 -1.37 -10.75
C GLU A 576 0.99 -0.06 -11.52
N LYS A 577 1.56 0.06 -12.72
CA LYS A 577 1.43 1.23 -13.60
C LYS A 577 0.02 1.37 -14.18
N SER A 578 -0.57 0.27 -14.68
CA SER A 578 -1.90 0.28 -15.28
C SER A 578 -2.97 0.67 -14.24
N ILE A 579 -2.90 0.10 -13.03
CA ILE A 579 -3.81 0.41 -11.92
C ILE A 579 -3.69 1.88 -11.52
N ALA A 580 -2.47 2.37 -11.26
CA ALA A 580 -2.25 3.76 -10.87
C ALA A 580 -2.74 4.74 -11.96
N SER A 581 -2.50 4.42 -13.23
CA SER A 581 -2.93 5.25 -14.37
C SER A 581 -4.46 5.33 -14.49
N GLU A 582 -5.17 4.20 -14.32
CA GLU A 582 -6.64 4.20 -14.42
C GLU A 582 -7.29 4.87 -13.21
N ILE A 583 -6.76 4.66 -12.00
CA ILE A 583 -7.19 5.41 -10.79
C ILE A 583 -7.05 6.91 -11.03
N ALA A 584 -5.87 7.37 -11.45
CA ALA A 584 -5.63 8.79 -11.71
C ALA A 584 -6.56 9.35 -12.80
N LYS A 585 -6.86 8.57 -13.84
CA LYS A 585 -7.80 8.96 -14.90
C LYS A 585 -9.22 9.11 -14.36
N GLN A 586 -9.72 8.16 -13.56
CA GLN A 586 -11.07 8.25 -12.98
C GLN A 586 -11.21 9.40 -11.97
N LEU A 587 -10.19 9.63 -11.14
CA LEU A 587 -10.17 10.78 -10.24
C LEU A 587 -10.22 12.09 -11.02
N ARG A 588 -9.44 12.23 -12.11
CA ARG A 588 -9.49 13.43 -12.97
C ARG A 588 -10.84 13.62 -13.68
N LEU A 589 -11.51 12.53 -14.07
CA LEU A 589 -12.83 12.60 -14.72
C LEU A 589 -13.93 13.03 -13.75
N SER A 590 -13.84 12.60 -12.49
CA SER A 590 -14.80 12.94 -11.42
C SER A 590 -14.47 14.25 -10.70
N SER A 591 -13.25 14.79 -10.89
CA SER A 591 -12.82 16.03 -10.26
C SER A 591 -13.68 17.22 -10.70
N PRO A 592 -14.08 18.12 -9.77
CA PRO A 592 -14.77 19.36 -10.12
C PRO A 592 -13.90 20.19 -11.05
N LYS A 593 -14.52 20.71 -12.12
CA LYS A 593 -13.88 21.65 -13.03
C LYS A 593 -14.20 23.06 -12.57
N SER A 594 -13.19 23.78 -12.09
CA SER A 594 -13.27 25.22 -11.90
C SER A 594 -12.92 25.92 -13.20
N GLY A 595 -13.65 26.98 -13.54
CA GLY A 595 -13.40 27.78 -14.74
C GLY A 595 -13.35 29.27 -14.40
N PHE A 596 -12.47 29.98 -15.08
CA PHE A 596 -12.51 31.44 -15.16
C PHE A 596 -13.26 31.80 -16.44
N LEU A 597 -14.34 32.55 -16.33
CA LEU A 597 -15.08 33.04 -17.49
C LEU A 597 -14.65 34.49 -17.76
N GLY A 598 -14.19 34.74 -18.99
CA GLY A 598 -13.99 36.09 -19.47
C GLY A 598 -15.33 36.78 -19.78
N ASN A 599 -15.31 38.10 -19.91
CA ASN A 599 -16.46 38.84 -20.42
C ASN A 599 -16.74 38.45 -21.87
N SER A 600 -18.01 38.55 -22.28
CA SER A 600 -18.38 38.54 -23.70
C SER A 600 -17.70 39.73 -24.41
N PHE A 601 -17.26 39.52 -25.64
CA PHE A 601 -16.69 40.56 -26.49
C PHE A 601 -17.21 40.40 -27.92
N ASP A 602 -17.18 41.49 -28.67
CA ASP A 602 -17.44 41.51 -30.10
C ASP A 602 -16.17 41.93 -30.87
N LEU A 603 -16.24 41.92 -32.20
CA LEU A 603 -15.11 42.29 -33.04
C LEU A 603 -14.93 43.82 -33.20
N SER A 604 -15.79 44.65 -32.61
CA SER A 604 -15.76 46.12 -32.80
C SER A 604 -14.46 46.76 -32.30
N SER A 605 -13.87 46.17 -31.24
CA SER A 605 -12.59 46.59 -30.66
C SER A 605 -11.40 45.76 -31.17
N GLY A 606 -11.63 44.92 -32.18
CA GLY A 606 -10.66 43.97 -32.71
C GLY A 606 -10.55 42.67 -31.92
N PHE A 607 -9.67 41.80 -32.40
CA PHE A 607 -9.32 40.50 -31.81
C PHE A 607 -7.84 40.49 -31.41
N PRO A 608 -7.44 39.83 -30.30
CA PRO A 608 -6.05 39.75 -29.88
C PRO A 608 -5.15 39.12 -30.95
N ALA A 609 -3.91 39.59 -31.07
CA ALA A 609 -2.98 39.10 -32.09
C ALA A 609 -2.33 37.77 -31.70
N ASN A 610 -1.76 37.06 -32.69
CA ASN A 610 -0.89 35.92 -32.43
C ASN A 610 0.25 36.33 -31.48
N GLY A 611 0.51 35.51 -30.46
CA GLY A 611 1.48 35.79 -29.41
C GLY A 611 0.91 36.52 -28.18
N SER A 612 -0.31 37.06 -28.23
CA SER A 612 -1.00 37.53 -27.02
C SER A 612 -1.13 36.40 -26.01
N ALA A 613 -0.92 36.68 -24.72
CA ALA A 613 -0.86 35.65 -23.69
C ALA A 613 -1.69 35.97 -22.45
N LEU A 614 -2.24 34.94 -21.83
CA LEU A 614 -2.85 34.97 -20.51
C LEU A 614 -1.97 34.21 -19.53
N GLU A 615 -1.61 34.84 -18.42
CA GLU A 615 -0.89 34.19 -17.33
C GLU A 615 -1.88 33.75 -16.26
N PHE A 616 -1.81 32.47 -15.89
CA PHE A 616 -2.56 31.87 -14.80
C PHE A 616 -1.59 31.44 -13.71
N ARG A 617 -1.90 31.78 -12.46
CA ARG A 617 -1.15 31.32 -11.29
C ARG A 617 -2.02 30.37 -10.48
N LEU A 618 -1.53 29.15 -10.29
CA LEU A 618 -2.15 28.13 -9.45
C LEU A 618 -1.19 27.79 -8.32
N GLY A 619 -1.41 28.39 -7.15
CA GLY A 619 -0.39 28.42 -6.09
C GLY A 619 0.88 29.12 -6.57
N ASP A 620 2.02 28.45 -6.44
CA ASP A 620 3.32 28.95 -6.92
C ASP A 620 3.62 28.58 -8.38
N GLN A 621 2.74 27.82 -9.04
CA GLN A 621 2.92 27.42 -10.43
C GLN A 621 2.36 28.47 -11.39
N THR A 622 3.16 28.87 -12.37
CA THR A 622 2.74 29.77 -13.45
C THR A 622 2.47 28.99 -14.74
N TYR A 623 1.32 29.24 -15.34
CA TYR A 623 0.90 28.72 -16.63
C TYR A 623 0.69 29.88 -17.59
N LEU A 624 1.21 29.76 -18.81
CA LEU A 624 1.05 30.77 -19.86
C LEU A 624 0.24 30.18 -21.02
N ALA A 625 -0.90 30.78 -21.31
CA ALA A 625 -1.73 30.45 -22.46
C ALA A 625 -1.44 31.45 -23.58
N THR A 626 -0.77 31.03 -24.65
CA THR A 626 -0.43 31.90 -25.78
C THR A 626 -1.40 31.67 -26.93
N LEU A 627 -2.05 32.73 -27.39
CA LEU A 627 -2.96 32.72 -28.52
C LEU A 627 -2.18 32.57 -29.83
N ASN A 628 -2.62 31.65 -30.68
CA ASN A 628 -2.04 31.34 -31.98
C ASN A 628 -3.15 31.06 -33.00
N GLY A 629 -2.81 31.03 -34.29
CA GLY A 629 -3.75 30.68 -35.36
C GLY A 629 -4.76 31.76 -35.72
N VAL A 630 -4.62 32.98 -35.22
CA VAL A 630 -5.47 34.12 -35.60
C VAL A 630 -5.16 34.48 -37.06
N PRO A 631 -6.14 34.43 -37.98
CA PRO A 631 -5.94 34.79 -39.39
C PRO A 631 -5.75 36.31 -39.55
N SER A 632 -5.26 36.73 -40.71
CA SER A 632 -5.16 38.17 -41.01
C SER A 632 -6.55 38.71 -41.34
N TYR A 633 -6.95 39.79 -40.67
CA TYR A 633 -8.27 40.40 -40.88
C TYR A 633 -8.20 41.92 -40.93
N THR A 634 -9.17 42.54 -41.60
CA THR A 634 -9.35 44.00 -41.64
C THR A 634 -10.82 44.35 -41.45
N ILE A 635 -11.12 45.20 -40.46
CA ILE A 635 -12.48 45.68 -40.18
C ILE A 635 -12.82 46.82 -41.14
N GLN A 636 -13.97 46.73 -41.80
CA GLN A 636 -14.48 47.68 -42.80
C GLN A 636 -15.93 48.08 -42.46
N GLY A 637 -16.12 48.95 -41.47
CA GLY A 637 -17.44 49.34 -40.98
C GLY A 637 -18.13 48.16 -40.27
N ASP A 638 -19.30 47.76 -40.76
CA ASP A 638 -20.10 46.65 -40.20
C ASP A 638 -19.68 45.26 -40.73
N ASN A 639 -18.60 45.19 -41.51
CA ASN A 639 -18.05 43.96 -42.08
C ASN A 639 -16.59 43.76 -41.69
N VAL A 640 -16.11 42.52 -41.81
CA VAL A 640 -14.69 42.17 -41.69
C VAL A 640 -14.25 41.34 -42.88
N GLU A 641 -13.09 41.67 -43.44
CA GLU A 641 -12.42 40.87 -44.46
C GLU A 641 -11.38 39.96 -43.80
N ILE A 642 -11.50 38.65 -44.00
CA ILE A 642 -10.58 37.62 -43.49
C ILE A 642 -10.05 36.85 -44.69
N ASP A 643 -8.74 36.87 -44.90
CA ASP A 643 -8.07 36.20 -46.03
C ASP A 643 -8.74 36.42 -47.40
N GLY A 644 -9.27 37.64 -47.63
CA GLY A 644 -9.92 38.05 -48.89
C GLY A 644 -11.42 37.74 -49.01
N THR A 645 -12.06 37.18 -47.97
CA THR A 645 -13.51 36.94 -47.92
C THR A 645 -14.18 37.89 -46.94
N THR A 646 -15.30 38.51 -47.34
CA THR A 646 -16.05 39.47 -46.49
C THR A 646 -17.14 38.75 -45.69
N PHE A 647 -17.15 38.98 -44.38
CA PHE A 647 -18.15 38.50 -43.43
C PHE A 647 -18.81 39.66 -42.69
N THR A 648 -19.98 39.42 -42.09
CA THR A 648 -20.50 40.31 -41.03
C THR A 648 -19.55 40.27 -39.82
N LEU A 649 -19.56 41.28 -38.95
CA LEU A 649 -18.71 41.26 -37.74
C LEU A 649 -18.94 40.01 -36.87
N ASN A 650 -20.17 39.52 -36.76
CA ASN A 650 -20.49 38.33 -35.97
C ASN A 650 -19.99 37.05 -36.63
N ASP A 651 -20.25 36.87 -37.93
CA ASP A 651 -19.80 35.66 -38.65
C ASP A 651 -18.27 35.63 -38.77
N GLY A 652 -17.65 36.79 -38.98
CA GLY A 652 -16.20 36.90 -39.02
C GLY A 652 -15.56 36.65 -37.65
N LEU A 653 -16.19 37.05 -36.54
CA LEU A 653 -15.73 36.67 -35.20
C LEU A 653 -15.77 35.16 -35.00
N LYS A 654 -16.83 34.48 -35.46
CA LYS A 654 -16.92 33.01 -35.42
C LYS A 654 -15.80 32.35 -36.20
N GLU A 655 -15.46 32.88 -37.36
CA GLU A 655 -14.35 32.33 -38.16
C GLU A 655 -12.96 32.61 -37.57
N ILE A 656 -12.75 33.79 -36.98
CA ILE A 656 -11.51 34.07 -36.26
C ILE A 656 -11.37 33.14 -35.04
N VAL A 657 -12.44 32.94 -34.28
CA VAL A 657 -12.44 32.05 -33.11
C VAL A 657 -12.26 30.57 -33.49
N SER A 658 -12.85 30.12 -34.60
CA SER A 658 -12.73 28.73 -35.06
C SER A 658 -11.29 28.38 -35.48
N ALA A 659 -10.55 29.35 -36.02
CA ALA A 659 -9.14 29.22 -36.39
C ALA A 659 -8.17 29.42 -35.22
N ALA A 660 -8.52 30.27 -34.25
CA ALA A 660 -7.66 30.59 -33.13
C ALA A 660 -7.58 29.45 -32.09
N SER A 661 -6.40 29.25 -31.52
CA SER A 661 -6.17 28.27 -30.46
C SER A 661 -5.16 28.78 -29.42
N PHE A 662 -5.28 28.28 -28.20
CA PHE A 662 -4.30 28.56 -27.14
C PHE A 662 -3.31 27.42 -27.00
N ILE A 663 -2.02 27.74 -27.00
CA ILE A 663 -0.95 26.82 -26.62
C ILE A 663 -0.67 27.04 -25.13
N MET A 664 -0.85 26.00 -24.33
CA MET A 664 -0.61 26.04 -22.89
C MET A 664 0.82 25.60 -22.57
N ASN A 665 1.56 26.45 -21.87
CA ASN A 665 2.86 26.13 -21.29
C ASN A 665 2.79 26.23 -19.76
N GLY A 666 3.35 25.25 -19.06
CA GLY A 666 3.43 25.27 -17.59
C GLY A 666 4.06 24.00 -17.04
N PRO A 667 4.19 23.88 -15.70
CA PRO A 667 4.84 22.74 -15.06
C PRO A 667 4.15 21.40 -15.35
N GLU A 668 2.83 21.38 -15.51
CA GLU A 668 2.05 20.17 -15.78
C GLU A 668 1.28 20.26 -17.10
N VAL A 669 1.44 19.25 -17.96
CA VAL A 669 0.73 19.16 -19.24
C VAL A 669 -0.76 18.90 -19.00
N ASN A 670 -1.63 19.58 -19.74
CA ASN A 670 -3.10 19.46 -19.68
C ASN A 670 -3.75 19.82 -18.33
N ARG A 671 -3.03 20.53 -17.44
CA ARG A 671 -3.59 20.98 -16.15
C ARG A 671 -4.67 22.05 -16.33
N LEU A 672 -4.47 22.98 -17.26
CA LEU A 672 -5.43 24.02 -17.63
C LEU A 672 -5.84 23.86 -19.09
N ARG A 673 -7.07 24.27 -19.39
CA ARG A 673 -7.58 24.42 -20.75
C ARG A 673 -8.14 25.82 -20.90
N VAL A 674 -7.77 26.49 -21.98
CA VAL A 674 -8.22 27.84 -22.30
C VAL A 674 -8.81 27.80 -23.70
N GLY A 675 -9.94 28.46 -23.88
CA GLY A 675 -10.64 28.50 -25.15
C GLY A 675 -11.75 29.55 -25.13
N PHE A 676 -12.37 29.71 -26.28
CA PHE A 676 -13.53 30.56 -26.46
C PHE A 676 -14.81 29.72 -26.39
N THR A 677 -15.91 30.36 -26.02
CA THR A 677 -17.23 29.71 -26.01
C THR A 677 -18.24 30.76 -26.47
N GLU A 678 -19.14 30.37 -27.38
CA GLU A 678 -20.25 31.23 -27.79
C GLU A 678 -21.22 31.37 -26.62
N THR A 679 -21.59 32.62 -26.30
CA THR A 679 -22.60 32.91 -25.28
C THR A 679 -23.98 32.87 -25.92
N ASP A 680 -24.90 32.13 -25.31
CA ASP A 680 -26.31 32.01 -25.74
C ASP A 680 -27.06 33.35 -25.72
#